data_AF-A0A2V5I7N3-F1
#
_entry.id   AF-A0A2V5I7N3-F1
#
_cell.length_a   1.000
_cell.length_b   1.000
_cell.length_c   1.000
_cell.angle_alpha   90.00
_cell.angle_beta   90.00
_cell.angle_gamma   90.00
#
_symmetry.space_group_name_H-M   'P 1'
#
loop_
_entity.id
_entity.type
_entity.pdbx_description
1 polymer ?
#
loop_
_entity_poly.entity_id
_entity_poly.type
_entity_poly.pdbx_seq_one_letter_code
_entity_poly.pdbx_strand_id
1 'polypeptide(L)'
;MSSQQFYLLGEATTSARHVTIDASANLDQLKHTVAAYFAIVEPNEIGFQSGNECLVDVGDVLAATGPVAITINGHAVREPEGPKGLPYVGNYFEVYPDHLGNHQRLYNQYGRIFKTTNLGRTTYHTNDPQIAAIVFAESDFFSKKINEAHPLHALKTPSAGVFLGDTDTPEWRVAHKFLPPALGPKAVRHYAPTMQRTVEDAFKVFDALDEQDSAFNVYQYMLKLGSQAVGKLTLGLDMEHFTSPDAPVHDMVHSIAEMLSLNKKVTSRGDWYGKLPFGDPQRLRNLKAKLEAMVEQSIQDAERGGVTDLPLQEAALQASNMVDYAIRATDNKGEKLPKSSLVWALIVATAAGFTTTSSLLSWLIYGLVTYPGMQERLLQELIDNGITEDTELTAEITDRLVFQDKYIKETMRLTNPSFQPGRTAKVDLILPGGYKIPKDAVIVPGLHHIHNNPDLWDNPSRFDPDRWDTPQVKERHKAAYIPFAMGPRMCIGFNFALQEVKIFLPKLIYRYHFSRENDLVPVEYDPMFQLIRPNNLWSPPHDYRNRPVAVLGAGVLGRRIGCIWASAGYDVHLRDPSPEQLAAGIAYIHEQISSYASKTGCTPGKAHSFINLEEAVESAWLVIEAVPEKLPLKIATFADLSALAPNDSILASNSSSYKTSEMLDRVPDAVKPRILNMHYYMPPQCMTVELMTDGFTHEAIFPFMVERCREGATSPYVARKQSTGFIFNRLWAAVKREVLTILSEGVSVPEEIDAMWEEMFIRGKTLPCRMMDNVGLDTVAFIEQHYIHERGLSSEQTVDYLTTNYLEKGKLGAKCALGGLYPLSSAAGNSSSDRTTHDRHLLVLDVGLASSTAASSISTPVGQILSLAADGTDSKVLVANQLLPDGIAVDTTTNRIFWTNMGVPGRQDGAVYSSALDGSDIQTVLEPGAINTPKQLTLDQTARKLYFSDREGCAVYRCNIDGSGLETLVSRQRGSQGKGVTDVRDWCVGIAVSTRFNRFYWTQKGAPKSGKGRIFSAAIHAPPGIVEEAEDKELCILSGLPEPIDLEIDEEKGELYWTDRGELPLGNALYRVSLDVKGRPVGKPEILARGLHEAIGVSLDRKSGDIFLTDLGGGVYRCNRDGKRKEVLYQEDGRAFTGIVCV
;
A
#
# COMPACT_ATOMS: atom_id res chain seq x y z
N MET A 1 43.71 -24.72 43.03
CA MET A 1 42.94 -24.67 41.77
C MET A 1 42.45 -26.08 41.49
N SER A 2 41.13 -26.24 41.41
CA SER A 2 40.49 -27.49 41.01
C SER A 2 40.04 -27.35 39.55
N SER A 3 39.87 -28.44 38.81
CA SER A 3 39.41 -28.40 37.42
C SER A 3 38.10 -29.15 37.31
N GLN A 4 37.14 -28.59 36.58
CA GLN A 4 35.86 -29.23 36.27
C GLN A 4 35.56 -29.09 34.77
N GLN A 5 34.87 -30.08 34.21
CA GLN A 5 34.41 -30.06 32.82
C GLN A 5 33.04 -29.39 32.72
N PHE A 6 32.90 -28.46 31.79
CA PHE A 6 31.61 -27.82 31.48
C PHE A 6 31.26 -27.97 30.01
N TYR A 7 29.98 -28.02 29.69
CA TYR A 7 29.48 -27.96 28.31
C TYR A 7 28.22 -27.10 28.24
N LEU A 8 27.88 -26.57 27.07
CA LEU A 8 26.65 -25.80 26.88
C LEU A 8 25.46 -26.76 26.78
N LEU A 9 24.43 -26.60 27.61
CA LEU A 9 23.20 -27.39 27.48
C LEU A 9 22.59 -27.18 26.08
N GLY A 10 22.30 -28.26 25.37
CA GLY A 10 21.86 -28.22 23.96
C GLY A 10 22.95 -28.69 22.98
N GLU A 11 24.21 -28.72 23.41
CA GLU A 11 25.29 -29.38 22.71
C GLU A 11 25.56 -30.79 23.25
N ALA A 12 26.28 -31.60 22.47
CA ALA A 12 26.72 -32.92 22.92
C ALA A 12 27.72 -32.78 24.08
N THR A 13 27.64 -33.66 25.08
CA THR A 13 28.57 -33.67 26.23
C THR A 13 30.04 -33.84 25.83
N THR A 14 30.31 -34.34 24.63
CA THR A 14 31.65 -34.42 24.04
C THR A 14 32.25 -33.04 23.71
N SER A 15 31.47 -31.96 23.70
CA SER A 15 31.98 -30.58 23.56
C SER A 15 32.53 -30.00 24.86
N ALA A 16 32.50 -30.78 25.95
CA ALA A 16 32.92 -30.32 27.27
C ALA A 16 34.38 -29.82 27.30
N ARG A 17 34.60 -28.71 27.99
CA ARG A 17 35.91 -28.06 28.17
C ARG A 17 36.28 -28.05 29.65
N HIS A 18 37.55 -28.30 29.94
CA HIS A 18 38.07 -28.13 31.29
C HIS A 18 38.21 -26.64 31.61
N VAL A 19 37.63 -26.22 32.73
CA VAL A 19 37.76 -24.88 33.29
C VAL A 19 38.45 -24.99 34.63
N THR A 20 39.53 -24.23 34.79
CA THR A 20 40.26 -24.14 36.06
C THR A 20 39.50 -23.21 37.00
N ILE A 21 39.14 -23.72 38.18
CA ILE A 21 38.36 -23.03 39.19
C ILE A 21 39.24 -22.77 40.42
N ASP A 22 39.20 -21.56 40.94
CA ASP A 22 39.69 -21.27 42.27
C ASP A 22 38.68 -21.82 43.29
N ALA A 23 39.12 -22.75 44.14
CA ALA A 23 38.25 -23.37 45.15
C ALA A 23 37.75 -22.37 46.21
N SER A 24 38.36 -21.18 46.29
CA SER A 24 37.89 -20.07 47.13
C SER A 24 36.94 -19.10 46.41
N ALA A 25 36.69 -19.29 45.11
CA ALA A 25 35.80 -18.44 44.35
C ALA A 25 34.34 -18.57 44.83
N ASN A 26 33.62 -17.46 44.82
CA ASN A 26 32.17 -17.48 44.96
C ASN A 26 31.50 -17.81 43.61
N LEU A 27 30.19 -18.04 43.64
CA LEU A 27 29.43 -18.41 42.44
C LEU A 27 29.54 -17.37 41.32
N ASP A 28 29.52 -16.08 41.65
CA ASP A 28 29.62 -15.02 40.65
C ASP A 28 30.99 -15.02 39.96
N GLN A 29 32.07 -15.20 40.71
CA GLN A 29 33.42 -15.34 40.15
C GLN A 29 33.54 -16.57 39.25
N LEU A 30 32.92 -17.69 39.64
CA LEU A 30 32.84 -18.89 38.80
C LEU A 30 32.08 -18.61 37.50
N LYS A 31 30.91 -17.98 37.57
CA LYS A 31 30.12 -17.59 36.39
C LYS A 31 30.95 -16.73 35.43
N HIS A 32 31.67 -15.72 35.91
CA HIS A 32 32.54 -14.88 35.07
C HIS A 32 33.69 -15.68 34.43
N THR A 33 34.29 -16.60 35.18
CA THR A 33 35.35 -17.49 34.66
C THR A 33 34.79 -18.37 33.55
N VAL A 34 33.67 -19.03 33.77
CA VAL A 34 33.00 -19.88 32.77
C VAL A 34 32.58 -19.05 31.56
N ALA A 35 32.02 -17.86 31.75
CA ALA A 35 31.62 -16.98 30.67
C ALA A 35 32.78 -16.67 29.71
N ALA A 36 33.99 -16.42 30.24
CA ALA A 36 35.18 -16.17 29.43
C ALA A 36 35.59 -17.38 28.58
N TYR A 37 35.49 -18.61 29.11
CA TYR A 37 35.84 -19.84 28.38
C TYR A 37 34.85 -20.19 27.26
N PHE A 38 33.58 -19.79 27.41
CA PHE A 38 32.50 -20.12 26.49
C PHE A 38 32.00 -18.93 25.68
N ALA A 39 32.60 -17.73 25.82
CA ALA A 39 32.15 -16.50 25.17
C ALA A 39 30.66 -16.17 25.44
N ILE A 40 30.23 -16.33 26.70
CA ILE A 40 28.89 -15.97 27.16
C ILE A 40 28.92 -14.49 27.54
N VAL A 41 28.04 -13.69 26.94
CA VAL A 41 28.12 -12.23 27.06
C VAL A 41 27.64 -11.71 28.41
N GLU A 42 26.62 -12.35 29.01
CA GLU A 42 26.06 -11.98 30.31
C GLU A 42 26.32 -13.10 31.33
N PRO A 43 27.39 -13.00 32.16
CA PRO A 43 27.75 -14.04 33.10
C PRO A 43 26.67 -14.32 34.15
N ASN A 44 25.89 -13.31 34.53
CA ASN A 44 24.92 -13.44 35.64
C ASN A 44 23.78 -14.42 35.31
N GLU A 45 23.46 -14.59 34.02
CA GLU A 45 22.46 -15.53 33.53
C GLU A 45 22.93 -17.00 33.54
N ILE A 46 24.20 -17.27 33.83
CA ILE A 46 24.71 -18.64 33.86
C ILE A 46 24.10 -19.42 35.03
N GLY A 47 23.53 -20.59 34.72
CA GLY A 47 23.16 -21.63 35.68
C GLY A 47 23.92 -22.91 35.43
N PHE A 48 24.14 -23.70 36.48
CA PHE A 48 24.86 -24.97 36.41
C PHE A 48 23.92 -26.14 36.73
N GLN A 49 24.03 -27.23 35.98
CA GLN A 49 23.25 -28.44 36.22
C GLN A 49 24.06 -29.72 36.01
N SER A 50 23.73 -30.76 36.76
CA SER A 50 24.22 -32.12 36.54
C SER A 50 23.02 -33.08 36.49
N GLY A 51 22.83 -33.76 35.35
CA GLY A 51 21.58 -34.48 35.10
C GLY A 51 20.38 -33.53 35.15
N ASN A 52 19.44 -33.76 36.08
CA ASN A 52 18.27 -32.92 36.33
C ASN A 52 18.41 -32.00 37.57
N GLU A 53 19.56 -32.02 38.24
CA GLU A 53 19.79 -31.25 39.47
C GLU A 53 20.49 -29.92 39.16
N CYS A 54 19.97 -28.83 39.74
CA CYS A 54 20.58 -27.51 39.64
C CYS A 54 21.63 -27.33 40.74
N LEU A 55 22.83 -26.89 40.36
CA LEU A 55 23.95 -26.68 41.27
C LEU A 55 24.00 -25.20 41.66
N VAL A 56 23.89 -24.91 42.95
CA VAL A 56 23.65 -23.55 43.46
C VAL A 56 24.86 -22.92 44.14
N ASP A 57 25.91 -23.70 44.42
CA ASP A 57 27.18 -23.19 44.91
C ASP A 57 28.40 -23.85 44.25
N VAL A 58 29.59 -23.30 44.49
CA VAL A 58 30.84 -23.75 43.87
C VAL A 58 31.27 -25.14 44.39
N GLY A 59 30.90 -25.49 45.63
CA GLY A 59 31.16 -26.80 46.20
C GLY A 59 30.43 -27.90 45.45
N ASP A 60 29.13 -27.68 45.18
CA ASP A 60 28.30 -28.59 44.39
C ASP A 60 28.85 -28.79 42.97
N VAL A 61 29.28 -27.71 42.32
CA VAL A 61 29.87 -27.75 40.97
C VAL A 61 31.17 -28.57 40.96
N LEU A 62 32.01 -28.43 41.99
CA LEU A 62 33.25 -29.19 42.12
C LEU A 62 33.03 -30.64 42.53
N ALA A 63 31.94 -30.94 43.25
CA ALA A 63 31.58 -32.29 43.70
C ALA A 63 30.91 -33.13 42.60
N ALA A 64 30.40 -32.50 41.53
CA ALA A 64 29.77 -33.19 40.41
C ALA A 64 30.72 -34.22 39.76
N THR A 65 30.26 -35.47 39.63
CA THR A 65 31.08 -36.62 39.19
C THR A 65 31.27 -36.71 37.67
N GLY A 66 30.65 -35.81 36.90
CA GLY A 66 30.75 -35.73 35.44
C GLY A 66 30.62 -34.30 34.92
N PRO A 67 30.63 -34.09 33.58
CA PRO A 67 30.55 -32.76 32.98
C PRO A 67 29.29 -32.01 33.43
N VAL A 68 29.48 -30.74 33.82
CA VAL A 68 28.41 -29.85 34.27
C VAL A 68 27.83 -29.11 33.07
N ALA A 69 26.52 -29.16 32.88
CA ALA A 69 25.87 -28.40 31.83
C ALA A 69 25.67 -26.93 32.25
N ILE A 70 25.93 -26.03 31.31
CA ILE A 70 25.72 -24.61 31.43
C ILE A 70 24.37 -24.27 30.79
N THR A 71 23.49 -23.66 31.57
CA THR A 71 22.23 -23.07 31.09
C THR A 71 22.34 -21.56 31.10
N ILE A 72 21.58 -20.89 30.25
CA ILE A 72 21.50 -19.42 30.21
C ILE A 72 20.08 -19.01 30.54
N ASN A 73 19.89 -18.41 31.71
CA ASN A 73 18.60 -18.08 32.30
C ASN A 73 17.63 -19.30 32.30
N GLY A 74 18.16 -20.48 32.63
CA GLY A 74 17.40 -21.74 32.63
C GLY A 74 17.15 -22.36 31.26
N HIS A 75 17.58 -21.73 30.17
CA HIS A 75 17.42 -22.26 28.81
C HIS A 75 18.66 -23.00 28.30
N ALA A 76 18.42 -23.97 27.42
CA ALA A 76 19.45 -24.55 26.57
C ALA A 76 19.95 -23.52 25.53
N VAL A 77 21.24 -23.58 25.24
CA VAL A 77 21.87 -22.82 24.17
C VAL A 77 21.38 -23.34 22.82
N ARG A 78 20.94 -22.43 21.95
CA ARG A 78 20.34 -22.74 20.65
C ARG A 78 20.63 -21.64 19.64
N GLU A 79 20.51 -21.96 18.35
CA GLU A 79 20.54 -20.93 17.32
C GLU A 79 19.23 -20.15 17.28
N PRO A 80 19.25 -18.85 16.93
CA PRO A 80 18.04 -18.11 16.59
C PRO A 80 17.24 -18.80 15.48
N GLU A 81 15.93 -18.91 15.68
CA GLU A 81 15.01 -19.46 14.68
C GLU A 81 14.74 -18.45 13.55
N GLY A 82 14.10 -18.92 12.48
CA GLY A 82 13.72 -18.09 11.35
C GLY A 82 12.84 -18.83 10.35
N PRO A 83 12.25 -18.11 9.37
CA PRO A 83 11.45 -18.72 8.33
C PRO A 83 12.26 -19.70 7.49
N LYS A 84 11.63 -20.81 7.08
CA LYS A 84 12.25 -21.74 6.13
C LYS A 84 12.41 -21.06 4.78
N GLY A 85 13.64 -20.98 4.27
CA GLY A 85 13.94 -20.35 2.98
C GLY A 85 13.64 -21.26 1.80
N LEU A 86 13.32 -20.66 0.65
CA LEU A 86 13.27 -21.36 -0.63
C LEU A 86 14.70 -21.62 -1.14
N PRO A 87 14.92 -22.66 -1.97
CA PRO A 87 16.21 -22.88 -2.62
C PRO A 87 16.69 -21.63 -3.37
N TYR A 88 17.99 -21.33 -3.28
CA TYR A 88 18.72 -20.20 -3.91
C TYR A 88 18.31 -18.78 -3.47
N VAL A 89 17.01 -18.49 -3.32
CA VAL A 89 16.50 -17.16 -2.94
C VAL A 89 16.36 -16.98 -1.42
N GLY A 90 16.29 -18.09 -0.68
CA GLY A 90 16.14 -18.09 0.77
C GLY A 90 14.84 -17.43 1.21
N ASN A 91 14.92 -16.46 2.12
CA ASN A 91 13.79 -15.71 2.67
C ASN A 91 13.52 -14.40 1.93
N TYR A 92 14.08 -14.19 0.73
CA TYR A 92 13.96 -12.91 0.03
C TYR A 92 12.50 -12.44 -0.11
N PHE A 93 11.59 -13.36 -0.48
CA PHE A 93 10.15 -13.06 -0.62
C PHE A 93 9.38 -13.05 0.71
N GLU A 94 9.98 -13.52 1.81
CA GLU A 94 9.42 -13.33 3.16
C GLU A 94 9.69 -11.92 3.68
N VAL A 95 10.74 -11.26 3.18
CA VAL A 95 11.20 -9.95 3.63
C VAL A 95 10.76 -8.85 2.67
N TYR A 96 10.96 -9.01 1.37
CA TYR A 96 10.72 -7.98 0.36
C TYR A 96 9.39 -8.20 -0.39
N PRO A 97 8.72 -7.13 -0.88
CA PRO A 97 9.21 -5.75 -0.95
C PRO A 97 9.14 -4.99 0.38
N ASP A 98 8.19 -5.29 1.27
CA ASP A 98 8.00 -4.57 2.53
C ASP A 98 8.78 -5.18 3.71
N HIS A 99 10.05 -4.81 3.85
CA HIS A 99 10.86 -5.37 4.94
C HIS A 99 10.45 -4.90 6.34
N LEU A 100 9.84 -3.73 6.52
CA LEU A 100 9.46 -3.26 7.86
C LEU A 100 8.27 -4.06 8.37
N GLY A 101 7.19 -4.12 7.60
CA GLY A 101 6.01 -4.90 7.98
C GLY A 101 6.34 -6.38 8.13
N ASN A 102 7.13 -6.94 7.21
CA ASN A 102 7.52 -8.35 7.28
C ASN A 102 8.45 -8.67 8.45
N HIS A 103 9.41 -7.81 8.81
CA HIS A 103 10.20 -8.04 10.02
C HIS A 103 9.34 -7.98 11.28
N GLN A 104 8.34 -7.09 11.36
CA GLN A 104 7.41 -7.06 12.49
C GLN A 104 6.62 -8.37 12.61
N ARG A 105 6.12 -8.91 11.49
CA ARG A 105 5.49 -10.23 11.44
C ARG A 105 6.43 -11.34 11.95
N LEU A 106 7.70 -11.31 11.57
CA LEU A 106 8.69 -12.29 12.02
C LEU A 106 9.03 -12.14 13.51
N TYR A 107 9.13 -10.91 14.05
CA TYR A 107 9.27 -10.71 15.50
C TYR A 107 8.07 -11.27 16.27
N ASN A 108 6.85 -11.04 15.78
CA ASN A 108 5.64 -11.58 16.41
C ASN A 108 5.62 -13.13 16.43
N GLN A 109 6.27 -13.77 15.45
CA GLN A 109 6.31 -15.22 15.32
C GLN A 109 7.47 -15.88 16.07
N TYR A 110 8.68 -15.33 15.95
CA TYR A 110 9.92 -15.94 16.44
C TYR A 110 10.45 -15.29 17.73
N GLY A 111 9.81 -14.21 18.19
CA GLY A 111 10.16 -13.49 19.41
C GLY A 111 11.32 -12.52 19.23
N ARG A 112 12.13 -12.37 20.28
CA ARG A 112 13.12 -11.30 20.49
C ARG A 112 14.29 -11.26 19.50
N ILE A 113 14.58 -12.39 18.88
CA ILE A 113 15.66 -12.53 17.89
C ILE A 113 15.27 -13.59 16.86
N PHE A 114 15.50 -13.27 15.59
CA PHE A 114 15.34 -14.22 14.49
C PHE A 114 16.45 -14.05 13.45
N LYS A 115 16.60 -15.03 12.55
CA LYS A 115 17.50 -14.95 11.41
C LYS A 115 16.74 -15.03 10.08
N THR A 116 17.23 -14.33 9.07
CA THR A 116 16.82 -14.52 7.67
C THR A 116 18.03 -14.76 6.79
N THR A 117 17.88 -15.57 5.75
CA THR A 117 18.88 -15.82 4.73
C THR A 117 18.35 -15.33 3.40
N ASN A 118 18.81 -14.19 2.90
CA ASN A 118 18.33 -13.60 1.65
C ASN A 118 19.42 -13.73 0.57
N LEU A 119 19.13 -14.49 -0.49
CA LEU A 119 20.06 -14.71 -1.62
C LEU A 119 21.49 -15.09 -1.16
N GLY A 120 21.57 -16.03 -0.20
CA GLY A 120 22.84 -16.55 0.34
C GLY A 120 23.43 -15.74 1.49
N ARG A 121 22.88 -14.58 1.84
CA ARG A 121 23.36 -13.75 2.96
C ARG A 121 22.48 -13.92 4.19
N THR A 122 23.07 -14.32 5.30
CA THR A 122 22.34 -14.49 6.57
C THR A 122 22.51 -13.27 7.46
N THR A 123 21.40 -12.72 7.93
CA THR A 123 21.35 -11.60 8.87
C THR A 123 20.46 -11.96 10.05
N TYR A 124 20.87 -11.53 11.23
CA TYR A 124 20.13 -11.71 12.48
C TYR A 124 19.47 -10.38 12.86
N HIS A 125 18.30 -10.44 13.45
CA HIS A 125 17.49 -9.28 13.77
C HIS A 125 17.02 -9.36 15.21
N THR A 126 17.13 -8.27 15.98
CA THR A 126 16.65 -8.22 17.37
C THR A 126 15.83 -6.97 17.66
N ASN A 127 14.75 -7.13 18.43
CA ASN A 127 13.95 -6.04 18.99
C ASN A 127 14.05 -6.00 20.54
N ASP A 128 15.05 -6.69 21.11
CA ASP A 128 15.33 -6.71 22.54
C ASP A 128 16.36 -5.63 22.91
N PRO A 129 16.06 -4.75 23.88
CA PRO A 129 16.92 -3.63 24.22
C PRO A 129 18.20 -4.06 24.96
N GLN A 130 18.20 -5.15 25.71
CA GLN A 130 19.41 -5.66 26.37
C GLN A 130 20.39 -6.19 25.31
N ILE A 131 19.89 -6.98 24.35
CA ILE A 131 20.71 -7.46 23.22
C ILE A 131 21.19 -6.28 22.37
N ALA A 132 20.34 -5.30 22.07
CA ALA A 132 20.73 -4.12 21.30
C ALA A 132 21.90 -3.36 21.96
N ALA A 133 21.87 -3.15 23.28
CA ALA A 133 22.95 -2.49 24.01
C ALA A 133 24.28 -3.26 23.92
N ILE A 134 24.23 -4.59 24.06
CA ILE A 134 25.39 -5.48 23.89
C ILE A 134 25.96 -5.34 22.48
N VAL A 135 25.10 -5.41 21.46
CA VAL A 135 25.49 -5.36 20.05
C VAL A 135 26.15 -4.02 19.70
N PHE A 136 25.66 -2.91 20.27
CA PHE A 136 26.21 -1.57 20.03
C PHE A 136 27.41 -1.19 20.91
N ALA A 137 27.82 -2.03 21.86
CA ALA A 137 28.85 -1.68 22.83
C ALA A 137 30.26 -1.49 22.22
N GLU A 138 30.52 -1.97 21.00
CA GLU A 138 31.86 -2.04 20.39
C GLU A 138 32.88 -2.71 21.34
N SER A 139 32.64 -3.99 21.64
CA SER A 139 33.38 -4.76 22.64
C SER A 139 34.27 -5.85 22.01
N ASP A 140 34.74 -6.80 22.82
CA ASP A 140 35.39 -8.02 22.31
C ASP A 140 34.44 -8.92 21.51
N PHE A 141 33.13 -8.74 21.70
CA PHE A 141 32.09 -9.54 21.05
C PHE A 141 31.59 -8.96 19.73
N PHE A 142 31.43 -7.63 19.65
CA PHE A 142 30.86 -6.96 18.47
C PHE A 142 31.69 -5.76 18.03
N SER A 143 31.79 -5.56 16.72
CA SER A 143 32.38 -4.36 16.10
C SER A 143 31.59 -4.00 14.86
N LYS A 144 31.60 -2.72 14.45
CA LYS A 144 31.12 -2.34 13.13
C LYS A 144 32.14 -2.75 12.06
N LYS A 145 31.95 -3.97 11.52
CA LYS A 145 32.64 -4.50 10.34
C LYS A 145 31.64 -4.72 9.20
N ILE A 146 31.83 -4.02 8.09
CA ILE A 146 30.95 -4.09 6.91
C ILE A 146 31.39 -5.27 6.03
N ASN A 147 30.87 -6.47 6.32
CA ASN A 147 31.04 -7.66 5.48
C ASN A 147 29.92 -7.77 4.42
N GLU A 148 29.89 -8.84 3.64
CA GLU A 148 28.93 -9.05 2.53
C GLU A 148 27.46 -9.06 3.00
N ALA A 149 27.20 -9.53 4.22
CA ALA A 149 25.86 -9.56 4.80
C ALA A 149 25.41 -8.20 5.40
N HIS A 150 26.31 -7.21 5.48
CA HIS A 150 25.99 -5.92 6.08
C HIS A 150 25.17 -5.03 5.12
N PRO A 151 24.12 -4.31 5.59
CA PRO A 151 23.23 -3.50 4.73
C PRO A 151 23.90 -2.37 3.91
N LEU A 152 25.13 -1.98 4.28
CA LEU A 152 25.93 -0.95 3.63
C LEU A 152 27.07 -1.50 2.79
N HIS A 153 27.11 -2.82 2.52
CA HIS A 153 28.23 -3.46 1.85
C HIS A 153 28.56 -2.84 0.48
N ALA A 154 27.56 -2.57 -0.36
CA ALA A 154 27.80 -2.00 -1.70
C ALA A 154 28.31 -0.55 -1.66
N LEU A 155 28.10 0.17 -0.56
CA LEU A 155 28.65 1.51 -0.33
C LEU A 155 29.97 1.52 0.43
N LYS A 156 30.50 0.37 0.86
CA LYS A 156 31.73 0.31 1.66
C LYS A 156 32.84 1.12 0.99
N THR A 157 33.39 2.07 1.74
CA THR A 157 34.49 2.92 1.32
C THR A 157 35.41 3.09 2.54
N PRO A 158 36.53 2.35 2.64
CA PRO A 158 37.40 2.39 3.82
C PRO A 158 37.87 3.80 4.21
N SER A 159 38.16 4.64 3.20
CA SER A 159 38.58 6.02 3.40
C SER A 159 37.50 6.94 3.97
N ALA A 160 36.23 6.55 3.92
CA ALA A 160 35.14 7.31 4.54
C ALA A 160 35.16 7.25 6.08
N GLY A 161 35.98 6.37 6.66
CA GLY A 161 36.22 6.26 8.10
C GLY A 161 34.95 6.00 8.91
N VAL A 162 34.27 7.05 9.38
CA VAL A 162 33.30 7.01 10.48
C VAL A 162 31.98 6.31 10.14
N PHE A 163 31.48 6.42 8.90
CA PHE A 163 30.20 5.80 8.51
C PHE A 163 30.34 4.57 7.62
N LEU A 164 31.12 4.64 6.53
CA LEU A 164 31.26 3.56 5.54
C LEU A 164 32.55 2.73 5.71
N GLY A 165 33.28 2.93 6.81
CA GLY A 165 34.48 2.18 7.20
C GLY A 165 34.29 1.29 8.42
N ASP A 166 35.19 0.33 8.59
CA ASP A 166 35.21 -0.62 9.70
C ASP A 166 35.83 0.03 10.96
N THR A 167 35.41 -0.34 12.18
CA THR A 167 35.94 0.29 13.43
C THR A 167 37.43 0.07 13.61
N ASP A 168 37.91 -1.14 13.31
CA ASP A 168 39.26 -1.58 13.68
C ASP A 168 40.34 -1.15 12.68
N THR A 169 40.13 -0.08 11.90
CA THR A 169 41.07 0.39 10.87
C THR A 169 41.74 1.73 11.24
N PRO A 170 42.95 2.01 10.71
CA PRO A 170 43.61 3.32 10.88
C PRO A 170 42.75 4.48 10.38
N GLU A 171 42.05 4.31 9.26
CA GLU A 171 41.21 5.34 8.63
C GLU A 171 40.08 5.78 9.56
N TRP A 172 39.44 4.84 10.27
CA TRP A 172 38.41 5.17 11.26
C TRP A 172 39.00 5.97 12.42
N ARG A 173 40.14 5.55 12.98
CA ARG A 173 40.78 6.26 14.11
C ARG A 173 41.13 7.70 13.75
N VAL A 174 41.64 7.93 12.54
CA VAL A 174 41.98 9.27 12.05
C VAL A 174 40.70 10.08 11.83
N ALA A 175 39.72 9.56 11.07
CA ALA A 175 38.49 10.31 10.82
C ALA A 175 37.71 10.61 12.12
N HIS A 176 37.66 9.66 13.07
CA HIS A 176 37.01 9.82 14.38
C HIS A 176 37.78 10.77 15.32
N LYS A 177 39.04 11.10 15.03
CA LYS A 177 39.77 12.16 15.72
C LYS A 177 39.39 13.54 15.17
N PHE A 178 39.31 13.68 13.85
CA PHE A 178 39.16 14.98 13.19
C PHE A 178 37.71 15.44 13.03
N LEU A 179 36.72 14.55 12.83
CA LEU A 179 35.34 14.97 12.55
C LEU A 179 34.53 15.40 13.79
N PRO A 180 34.61 14.72 14.95
CA PRO A 180 33.76 15.08 16.08
C PRO A 180 33.88 16.52 16.59
N PRO A 181 35.07 17.18 16.61
CA PRO A 181 35.16 18.59 17.00
C PRO A 181 34.26 19.53 16.18
N ALA A 182 34.17 19.33 14.85
CA ALA A 182 33.30 20.13 13.97
C ALA A 182 31.80 19.87 14.17
N LEU A 183 31.43 18.76 14.82
CA LEU A 183 30.03 18.39 15.09
C LEU A 183 29.72 18.39 16.60
N GLY A 184 30.65 18.89 17.41
CA GLY A 184 30.50 18.98 18.86
C GLY A 184 29.53 20.11 19.26
N PRO A 185 29.01 20.10 20.50
CA PRO A 185 28.00 21.06 20.95
C PRO A 185 28.37 22.54 20.72
N LYS A 186 29.65 22.91 20.91
CA LYS A 186 30.10 24.29 20.69
C LYS A 186 30.12 24.69 19.21
N ALA A 187 30.60 23.80 18.34
CA ALA A 187 30.61 24.03 16.89
C ALA A 187 29.19 24.11 16.32
N VAL A 188 28.30 23.22 16.77
CA VAL A 188 26.88 23.25 16.36
C VAL A 188 26.19 24.55 16.78
N ARG A 189 26.47 25.08 17.98
CA ARG A 189 25.98 26.41 18.39
C ARG A 189 26.52 27.52 17.50
N HIS A 190 27.77 27.43 17.06
CA HIS A 190 28.36 28.38 16.11
C HIS A 190 27.63 28.37 14.75
N TYR A 191 27.11 27.20 14.33
CA TYR A 191 26.35 27.06 13.07
C TYR A 191 24.88 27.48 13.16
N ALA A 192 24.31 27.61 14.37
CA ALA A 192 22.89 27.90 14.58
C ALA A 192 22.36 29.15 13.82
N PRO A 193 23.08 30.29 13.76
CA PRO A 193 22.62 31.45 13.00
C PRO A 193 22.47 31.17 11.49
N THR A 194 23.37 30.35 10.92
CA THR A 194 23.29 29.95 9.50
C THR A 194 22.13 28.98 9.27
N MET A 195 21.86 28.07 10.21
CA MET A 195 20.66 27.22 10.17
C MET A 195 19.41 28.10 10.14
N GLN A 196 19.27 29.05 11.06
CA GLN A 196 18.11 29.94 11.13
C GLN A 196 17.92 30.74 9.82
N ARG A 197 18.98 31.37 9.30
CA ARG A 197 18.90 32.08 8.01
C ARG A 197 18.44 31.18 6.87
N THR A 198 18.81 29.90 6.89
CA THR A 198 18.42 28.96 5.82
C THR A 198 16.92 28.66 5.82
N VAL A 199 16.26 28.55 6.98
CA VAL A 199 14.80 28.41 7.02
C VAL A 199 14.09 29.73 6.69
N GLU A 200 14.67 30.86 7.07
CA GLU A 200 14.15 32.19 6.70
C GLU A 200 14.26 32.45 5.19
N ASP A 201 15.35 32.01 4.53
CA ASP A 201 15.52 32.05 3.07
C ASP A 201 14.41 31.28 2.32
N ALA A 202 13.81 30.28 2.96
CA ALA A 202 12.72 29.48 2.41
C ALA A 202 11.36 30.17 2.51
N PHE A 203 11.20 31.19 3.36
CA PHE A 203 9.91 31.84 3.58
C PHE A 203 9.34 32.45 2.32
N LYS A 204 10.14 33.13 1.49
CA LYS A 204 9.66 33.68 0.21
C LYS A 204 8.98 32.65 -0.71
N VAL A 205 9.37 31.37 -0.61
CA VAL A 205 8.76 30.29 -1.40
C VAL A 205 7.52 29.78 -0.71
N PHE A 206 7.56 29.56 0.60
CA PHE A 206 6.38 29.11 1.35
C PHE A 206 5.27 30.17 1.40
N ASP A 207 5.62 31.45 1.54
CA ASP A 207 4.71 32.59 1.41
C ASP A 207 4.05 32.60 0.02
N ALA A 208 4.84 32.41 -1.06
CA ALA A 208 4.29 32.36 -2.41
C ALA A 208 3.35 31.17 -2.63
N LEU A 209 3.65 30.00 -2.03
CA LEU A 209 2.77 28.83 -2.09
C LEU A 209 1.46 29.07 -1.30
N ASP A 210 1.55 29.71 -0.13
CA ASP A 210 0.40 30.05 0.71
C ASP A 210 -0.51 31.10 0.05
N GLU A 211 0.08 32.18 -0.50
CA GLU A 211 -0.64 33.21 -1.28
C GLU A 211 -1.38 32.64 -2.50
N GLN A 212 -0.88 31.52 -3.05
CA GLN A 212 -1.46 30.82 -4.20
C GLN A 212 -2.42 29.68 -3.79
N ASP A 213 -2.66 29.46 -2.50
CA ASP A 213 -3.45 28.33 -1.98
C ASP A 213 -2.96 26.98 -2.55
N SER A 214 -1.64 26.82 -2.65
CA SER A 214 -1.02 25.68 -3.33
C SER A 214 -0.50 24.63 -2.35
N ALA A 215 -1.02 23.41 -2.47
CA ALA A 215 -0.48 22.26 -1.74
C ALA A 215 0.87 21.81 -2.31
N PHE A 216 1.73 21.27 -1.44
CA PHE A 216 3.04 20.75 -1.84
C PHE A 216 3.38 19.42 -1.19
N ASN A 217 4.26 18.65 -1.83
CA ASN A 217 4.82 17.45 -1.23
C ASN A 217 5.81 17.84 -0.12
N VAL A 218 5.47 17.47 1.12
CA VAL A 218 6.29 17.78 2.30
C VAL A 218 7.74 17.29 2.17
N TYR A 219 7.97 16.07 1.70
CA TYR A 219 9.33 15.52 1.60
C TYR A 219 10.18 16.26 0.59
N GLN A 220 9.63 16.72 -0.54
CA GLN A 220 10.39 17.45 -1.54
C GLN A 220 10.92 18.78 -0.97
N TYR A 221 10.07 19.52 -0.26
CA TYR A 221 10.46 20.81 0.32
C TYR A 221 11.32 20.64 1.57
N MET A 222 11.09 19.62 2.38
CA MET A 222 11.97 19.30 3.51
C MET A 222 13.33 18.75 3.03
N LEU A 223 13.37 18.03 1.89
CA LEU A 223 14.60 17.64 1.21
C LEU A 223 15.37 18.87 0.73
N LYS A 224 14.69 19.81 0.06
CA LYS A 224 15.27 21.10 -0.33
C LYS A 224 15.84 21.85 0.87
N LEU A 225 15.07 21.96 1.97
CA LEU A 225 15.47 22.67 3.19
C LEU A 225 16.68 22.03 3.87
N GLY A 226 16.63 20.73 4.16
CA GLY A 226 17.74 20.04 4.81
C GLY A 226 18.99 20.02 3.93
N SER A 227 18.86 19.84 2.62
CA SER A 227 20.02 19.83 1.72
C SER A 227 20.59 21.20 1.43
N GLN A 228 19.78 22.27 1.44
CA GLN A 228 20.24 23.65 1.41
C GLN A 228 21.09 23.97 2.64
N ALA A 229 20.58 23.65 3.84
CA ALA A 229 21.26 23.92 5.10
C ALA A 229 22.56 23.13 5.22
N VAL A 230 22.51 21.83 4.96
CA VAL A 230 23.69 20.96 5.00
C VAL A 230 24.66 21.36 3.88
N GLY A 231 24.22 21.68 2.67
CA GLY A 231 25.09 22.18 1.60
C GLY A 231 25.91 23.39 2.03
N LYS A 232 25.26 24.39 2.67
CA LYS A 232 25.95 25.57 3.22
C LYS A 232 26.90 25.19 4.36
N LEU A 233 26.45 24.34 5.29
CA LEU A 233 27.16 24.05 6.55
C LEU A 233 28.27 23.00 6.41
N THR A 234 28.18 22.09 5.43
CA THR A 234 29.21 21.08 5.19
C THR A 234 30.13 21.48 4.05
N LEU A 235 29.58 21.97 2.94
CA LEU A 235 30.35 22.22 1.70
C LEU A 235 30.59 23.71 1.43
N GLY A 236 29.94 24.63 2.15
CA GLY A 236 29.97 26.05 1.83
C GLY A 236 29.24 26.39 0.54
N LEU A 237 28.32 25.52 0.10
CA LEU A 237 27.61 25.62 -1.18
C LEU A 237 26.16 26.05 -0.97
N ASP A 238 25.74 27.12 -1.63
CA ASP A 238 24.32 27.45 -1.78
C ASP A 238 23.72 26.57 -2.89
N MET A 239 22.71 25.77 -2.58
CA MET A 239 22.07 24.86 -3.53
C MET A 239 20.92 25.54 -4.30
N GLU A 240 20.62 26.81 -3.99
CA GLU A 240 19.62 27.65 -4.65
C GLU A 240 18.18 27.10 -4.65
N HIS A 241 17.87 26.16 -3.75
CA HIS A 241 16.59 25.43 -3.73
C HIS A 241 15.34 26.28 -3.46
N PHE A 242 15.51 27.50 -2.95
CA PHE A 242 14.43 28.42 -2.62
C PHE A 242 14.50 29.72 -3.42
N THR A 243 15.14 29.72 -4.59
CA THR A 243 15.13 30.88 -5.50
C THR A 243 13.73 31.21 -6.01
N SER A 244 12.92 30.19 -6.30
CA SER A 244 11.49 30.24 -6.63
C SER A 244 10.79 28.93 -6.19
N PRO A 245 9.44 28.84 -6.20
CA PRO A 245 8.73 27.58 -5.96
C PRO A 245 9.20 26.43 -6.87
N ASP A 246 9.39 26.73 -8.16
CA ASP A 246 9.80 25.76 -9.19
C ASP A 246 11.31 25.48 -9.25
N ALA A 247 12.10 26.03 -8.32
CA ALA A 247 13.55 25.83 -8.31
C ALA A 247 13.88 24.32 -8.29
N PRO A 248 14.74 23.83 -9.20
CA PRO A 248 15.04 22.41 -9.27
C PRO A 248 15.83 21.96 -8.03
N VAL A 249 15.77 20.67 -7.72
CA VAL A 249 16.66 20.07 -6.72
C VAL A 249 18.07 19.98 -7.33
N HIS A 250 19.07 20.38 -6.56
CA HIS A 250 20.46 20.41 -6.99
C HIS A 250 20.98 19.00 -7.36
N ASP A 251 21.81 18.93 -8.40
CA ASP A 251 22.29 17.65 -8.98
C ASP A 251 23.02 16.75 -7.96
N MET A 252 23.72 17.34 -6.99
CA MET A 252 24.36 16.58 -5.91
C MET A 252 23.33 15.83 -5.05
N VAL A 253 22.20 16.48 -4.75
CA VAL A 253 21.13 15.92 -3.91
C VAL A 253 20.45 14.77 -4.65
N HIS A 254 20.16 14.95 -5.93
CA HIS A 254 19.68 13.87 -6.80
C HIS A 254 20.65 12.68 -6.85
N SER A 255 21.94 12.96 -7.09
CA SER A 255 22.98 11.93 -7.20
C SER A 255 23.13 11.13 -5.89
N ILE A 256 23.02 11.78 -4.72
CA ILE A 256 23.05 11.11 -3.41
C ILE A 256 21.79 10.26 -3.20
N ALA A 257 20.59 10.79 -3.47
CA ALA A 257 19.35 10.05 -3.32
C ALA A 257 19.34 8.79 -4.21
N GLU A 258 19.80 8.92 -5.44
CA GLU A 258 19.95 7.81 -6.37
C GLU A 258 20.97 6.77 -5.89
N MET A 259 22.12 7.22 -5.39
CA MET A 259 23.15 6.34 -4.81
C MET A 259 22.57 5.49 -3.67
N LEU A 260 21.74 6.07 -2.80
CA LEU A 260 21.09 5.34 -1.70
C LEU A 260 20.06 4.32 -2.18
N SER A 261 19.25 4.67 -3.18
CA SER A 261 18.29 3.75 -3.82
C SER A 261 19.02 2.56 -4.48
N LEU A 262 20.06 2.85 -5.26
CA LEU A 262 20.88 1.82 -5.91
C LEU A 262 21.60 0.95 -4.89
N ASN A 263 22.11 1.49 -3.77
CA ASN A 263 22.72 0.67 -2.72
C ASN A 263 21.75 -0.37 -2.16
N LYS A 264 20.52 0.04 -1.83
CA LYS A 264 19.50 -0.86 -1.30
C LYS A 264 19.15 -1.94 -2.32
N LYS A 265 18.95 -1.55 -3.58
CA LYS A 265 18.66 -2.48 -4.69
C LYS A 265 19.80 -3.48 -4.91
N VAL A 266 21.05 -3.02 -5.01
CA VAL A 266 22.22 -3.87 -5.21
C VAL A 266 22.44 -4.81 -4.02
N THR A 267 22.37 -4.30 -2.79
CA THR A 267 22.60 -5.10 -1.58
C THR A 267 21.50 -6.14 -1.35
N SER A 268 20.26 -5.85 -1.73
CA SER A 268 19.16 -6.82 -1.60
C SER A 268 19.28 -8.03 -2.55
N ARG A 269 20.04 -7.94 -3.66
CA ARG A 269 20.07 -8.92 -4.76
C ARG A 269 21.25 -9.91 -4.72
N GLY A 270 21.97 -9.98 -3.60
CA GLY A 270 23.10 -10.90 -3.41
C GLY A 270 24.39 -10.50 -4.14
N ASP A 271 25.48 -11.24 -3.89
CA ASP A 271 26.83 -10.87 -4.32
C ASP A 271 27.05 -10.90 -5.84
N TRP A 272 26.44 -11.87 -6.54
CA TRP A 272 26.59 -12.00 -7.99
C TRP A 272 26.08 -10.75 -8.72
N TYR A 273 25.00 -10.15 -8.22
CA TYR A 273 24.37 -9.00 -8.83
C TYR A 273 25.26 -7.76 -8.71
N GLY A 274 25.84 -7.52 -7.53
CA GLY A 274 26.77 -6.40 -7.31
C GLY A 274 28.05 -6.45 -8.16
N LYS A 275 28.43 -7.64 -8.63
CA LYS A 275 29.62 -7.85 -9.48
C LYS A 275 29.37 -7.59 -10.98
N LEU A 276 28.14 -7.32 -11.40
CA LEU A 276 27.85 -7.05 -12.81
C LEU A 276 28.55 -5.75 -13.29
N PRO A 277 29.18 -5.77 -14.49
CA PRO A 277 29.88 -4.61 -15.04
C PRO A 277 28.94 -3.59 -15.70
N PHE A 278 27.63 -3.84 -15.69
CA PHE A 278 26.59 -3.01 -16.31
C PHE A 278 25.36 -2.89 -15.38
N GLY A 279 24.40 -2.04 -15.76
CA GLY A 279 23.16 -1.85 -15.00
C GLY A 279 23.39 -1.12 -13.66
N ASP A 280 22.53 -1.41 -12.67
CA ASP A 280 22.50 -0.72 -11.38
C ASP A 280 23.87 -0.70 -10.64
N PRO A 281 24.66 -1.79 -10.59
CA PRO A 281 25.98 -1.75 -9.95
C PRO A 281 26.98 -0.82 -10.65
N GLN A 282 26.97 -0.77 -11.99
CA GLN A 282 27.83 0.16 -12.72
C GLN A 282 27.39 1.61 -12.52
N ARG A 283 26.08 1.86 -12.54
CA ARG A 283 25.50 3.18 -12.26
C ARG A 283 25.87 3.65 -10.85
N LEU A 284 25.81 2.76 -9.86
CA LEU A 284 26.25 3.04 -8.48
C LEU A 284 27.73 3.44 -8.43
N ARG A 285 28.62 2.72 -9.13
CA ARG A 285 30.05 3.08 -9.22
C ARG A 285 30.27 4.44 -9.88
N ASN A 286 29.54 4.73 -10.96
CA ASN A 286 29.63 6.01 -11.67
C ASN A 286 29.19 7.18 -10.78
N LEU A 287 28.09 7.04 -10.03
CA LEU A 287 27.63 8.07 -9.09
C LEU A 287 28.64 8.34 -7.98
N LYS A 288 29.29 7.30 -7.44
CA LYS A 288 30.35 7.47 -6.43
C LYS A 288 31.47 8.36 -6.97
N ALA A 289 31.95 8.08 -8.19
CA ALA A 289 32.99 8.89 -8.83
C ALA A 289 32.53 10.32 -9.13
N LYS A 290 31.28 10.51 -9.56
CA LYS A 290 30.70 11.84 -9.77
C LYS A 290 30.68 12.67 -8.48
N LEU A 291 30.23 12.07 -7.37
CA LEU A 291 30.16 12.74 -6.07
C LEU A 291 31.55 13.09 -5.52
N GLU A 292 32.55 12.22 -5.73
CA GLU A 292 33.95 12.51 -5.43
C GLU A 292 34.42 13.79 -6.15
N ALA A 293 34.17 13.89 -7.46
CA ALA A 293 34.57 15.04 -8.25
C ALA A 293 33.88 16.34 -7.78
N MET A 294 32.58 16.29 -7.46
CA MET A 294 31.84 17.46 -6.98
C MET A 294 32.37 17.98 -5.64
N VAL A 295 32.65 17.09 -4.68
CA VAL A 295 33.18 17.49 -3.36
C VAL A 295 34.64 17.93 -3.45
N GLU A 296 35.44 17.31 -4.32
CA GLU A 296 36.81 17.78 -4.56
C GLU A 296 36.84 19.20 -5.13
N GLN A 297 35.87 19.57 -5.98
CA GLN A 297 35.70 20.94 -6.44
C GLN A 297 35.41 21.91 -5.29
N SER A 298 34.47 21.56 -4.38
CA SER A 298 34.17 22.40 -3.21
C SER A 298 35.39 22.60 -2.29
N ILE A 299 36.23 21.58 -2.11
CA ILE A 299 37.47 21.70 -1.35
C ILE A 299 38.42 22.69 -2.04
N GLN A 300 38.63 22.55 -3.35
CA GLN A 300 39.52 23.43 -4.11
C GLN A 300 39.06 24.90 -4.07
N ASP A 301 37.74 25.14 -4.14
CA ASP A 301 37.19 26.49 -4.09
C ASP A 301 37.40 27.14 -2.71
N ALA A 302 37.28 26.37 -1.62
CA ALA A 302 37.57 26.85 -0.27
C ALA A 302 39.08 27.13 -0.05
N GLU A 303 39.96 26.31 -0.63
CA GLU A 303 41.42 26.50 -0.54
C GLU A 303 41.89 27.81 -1.21
N ARG A 304 41.21 28.26 -2.28
CA ARG A 304 41.53 29.51 -2.99
C ARG A 304 41.39 30.76 -2.11
N GLY A 305 40.60 30.69 -1.04
CA GLY A 305 40.41 31.80 -0.09
C GLY A 305 41.62 32.08 0.80
N GLY A 306 42.60 31.16 0.87
CA GLY A 306 43.74 31.22 1.78
C GLY A 306 43.31 30.98 3.23
N VAL A 307 43.78 29.88 3.83
CA VAL A 307 43.42 29.50 5.20
C VAL A 307 44.64 29.34 6.09
N THR A 308 44.46 29.60 7.38
CA THR A 308 45.50 29.42 8.41
C THR A 308 45.23 28.15 9.19
N ASP A 309 46.30 27.40 9.47
CA ASP A 309 46.23 26.19 10.27
C ASP A 309 45.89 26.51 11.73
N LEU A 310 44.88 25.81 12.27
CA LEU A 310 44.39 26.01 13.62
C LEU A 310 44.21 24.67 14.34
N PRO A 311 44.45 24.62 15.67
CA PRO A 311 44.12 23.45 16.47
C PRO A 311 42.65 23.05 16.33
N LEU A 312 42.36 21.74 16.33
CA LEU A 312 41.00 21.18 16.10
C LEU A 312 39.84 22.00 16.72
N GLN A 313 39.91 22.31 18.01
CA GLN A 313 38.80 23.00 18.70
C GLN A 313 38.68 24.48 18.31
N GLU A 314 39.79 25.13 17.99
CA GLU A 314 39.78 26.52 17.55
C GLU A 314 39.30 26.62 16.10
N ALA A 315 39.77 25.72 15.23
CA ALA A 315 39.28 25.58 13.86
C ALA A 315 37.75 25.40 13.84
N ALA A 316 37.20 24.56 14.73
CA ALA A 316 35.76 24.31 14.81
C ALA A 316 34.91 25.53 15.21
N LEU A 317 35.52 26.56 15.83
CA LEU A 317 34.82 27.77 16.27
C LEU A 317 35.08 28.98 15.37
N GLN A 318 36.03 28.88 14.44
CA GLN A 318 36.31 29.92 13.45
C GLN A 318 35.81 29.56 12.06
N ALA A 319 35.69 28.26 11.76
CA ALA A 319 35.30 27.80 10.44
C ALA A 319 33.81 28.04 10.17
N SER A 320 33.51 28.58 8.98
CA SER A 320 32.13 28.84 8.57
C SER A 320 31.34 27.58 8.19
N ASN A 321 32.04 26.51 7.82
CA ASN A 321 31.48 25.23 7.38
C ASN A 321 32.51 24.10 7.56
N MET A 322 32.11 22.85 7.32
CA MET A 322 32.99 21.69 7.53
C MET A 322 34.16 21.59 6.55
N VAL A 323 34.02 22.05 5.29
CA VAL A 323 35.15 22.13 4.35
C VAL A 323 36.21 23.09 4.90
N ASP A 324 35.80 24.30 5.28
CA ASP A 324 36.68 25.32 5.87
C ASP A 324 37.34 24.81 7.16
N TYR A 325 36.58 24.12 8.01
CA TYR A 325 37.13 23.43 9.18
C TYR A 325 38.21 22.44 8.78
N ALA A 326 37.92 21.55 7.83
CA ALA A 326 38.80 20.46 7.49
C ALA A 326 40.12 20.93 6.85
N ILE A 327 40.10 22.04 6.11
CA ILE A 327 41.31 22.64 5.55
C ILE A 327 42.11 23.44 6.58
N ARG A 328 41.52 23.91 7.69
CA ARG A 328 42.23 24.58 8.80
C ARG A 328 42.77 23.61 9.86
N ALA A 329 41.98 22.60 10.19
CA ALA A 329 42.17 21.77 11.38
C ALA A 329 43.47 20.96 11.36
N THR A 330 44.32 21.17 12.37
CA THR A 330 45.49 20.35 12.65
C THR A 330 45.40 19.71 14.03
N ASP A 331 46.03 18.54 14.18
CA ASP A 331 46.18 17.91 15.47
C ASP A 331 47.37 18.47 16.27
N ASN A 332 47.62 17.91 17.45
CA ASN A 332 48.73 18.32 18.32
C ASN A 332 50.14 18.09 17.74
N LYS A 333 50.26 17.40 16.60
CA LYS A 333 51.51 17.19 15.86
C LYS A 333 51.62 18.09 14.63
N GLY A 334 50.60 18.91 14.35
CA GLY A 334 50.50 19.72 13.13
C GLY A 334 49.97 18.95 11.92
N GLU A 335 49.49 17.72 12.10
CA GLU A 335 48.99 16.88 11.00
C GLU A 335 47.52 17.16 10.69
N LYS A 336 47.11 17.01 9.43
CA LYS A 336 45.73 17.19 8.95
C LYS A 336 45.02 15.85 8.70
N LEU A 337 43.70 15.91 8.51
CA LEU A 337 42.95 14.77 7.95
C LEU A 337 43.49 14.49 6.52
N PRO A 338 43.97 13.28 6.21
CA PRO A 338 44.52 13.00 4.89
C PRO A 338 43.49 13.25 3.79
N LYS A 339 43.92 13.89 2.69
CA LYS A 339 43.06 14.22 1.54
C LYS A 339 42.29 13.00 1.02
N SER A 340 42.92 11.82 1.03
CA SER A 340 42.31 10.55 0.62
C SER A 340 41.10 10.14 1.45
N SER A 341 41.00 10.60 2.71
CA SER A 341 39.88 10.35 3.63
C SER A 341 38.91 11.53 3.71
N LEU A 342 39.41 12.74 3.47
CA LEU A 342 38.64 13.99 3.56
C LEU A 342 37.42 14.01 2.64
N VAL A 343 37.61 13.68 1.35
CA VAL A 343 36.54 13.76 0.34
C VAL A 343 35.35 12.89 0.74
N TRP A 344 35.58 11.63 1.09
CA TRP A 344 34.50 10.73 1.50
C TRP A 344 33.93 11.05 2.87
N ALA A 345 34.71 11.59 3.80
CA ALA A 345 34.20 12.08 5.06
C ALA A 345 33.18 13.21 4.85
N LEU A 346 33.45 14.14 3.92
CA LEU A 346 32.55 15.24 3.57
C LEU A 346 31.33 14.78 2.76
N ILE A 347 31.49 13.84 1.81
CA ILE A 347 30.36 13.22 1.11
C ILE A 347 29.43 12.54 2.11
N VAL A 348 29.98 11.78 3.06
CA VAL A 348 29.19 11.12 4.10
C VAL A 348 28.52 12.12 5.02
N ALA A 349 29.23 13.15 5.48
CA ALA A 349 28.64 14.19 6.35
C ALA A 349 27.48 14.90 5.65
N THR A 350 27.65 15.22 4.37
CA THR A 350 26.63 15.86 3.54
C THR A 350 25.44 14.91 3.32
N ALA A 351 25.68 13.71 2.79
CA ALA A 351 24.62 12.75 2.48
C ALA A 351 23.84 12.30 3.73
N ALA A 352 24.53 11.92 4.80
CA ALA A 352 23.89 11.50 6.05
C ALA A 352 23.18 12.66 6.75
N GLY A 353 23.75 13.86 6.67
CA GLY A 353 23.21 15.09 7.27
C GLY A 353 21.84 15.43 6.70
N PHE A 354 21.72 15.62 5.39
CA PHE A 354 20.43 16.09 4.86
C PHE A 354 19.41 14.98 4.70
N THR A 355 19.79 13.78 4.26
CA THR A 355 18.78 12.76 3.89
C THR A 355 17.97 12.31 5.11
N THR A 356 18.62 12.16 6.26
CA THR A 356 17.94 11.76 7.50
C THR A 356 17.17 12.91 8.14
N THR A 357 17.74 14.12 8.21
CA THR A 357 17.04 15.28 8.78
C THR A 357 15.83 15.68 7.92
N SER A 358 15.94 15.64 6.59
CA SER A 358 14.81 15.93 5.69
C SER A 358 13.63 14.98 5.92
N SER A 359 13.92 13.69 6.13
CA SER A 359 12.89 12.71 6.49
C SER A 359 12.28 13.02 7.86
N LEU A 360 13.10 13.33 8.87
CA LEU A 360 12.60 13.71 10.20
C LEU A 360 11.70 14.96 10.13
N LEU A 361 12.13 16.01 9.45
CA LEU A 361 11.32 17.23 9.23
C LEU A 361 9.98 16.88 8.55
N SER A 362 10.00 15.98 7.57
CA SER A 362 8.78 15.51 6.91
C SER A 362 7.83 14.80 7.87
N TRP A 363 8.35 13.91 8.73
CA TRP A 363 7.55 13.24 9.75
C TRP A 363 7.05 14.18 10.84
N LEU A 364 7.82 15.24 11.16
CA LEU A 364 7.40 16.27 12.10
C LEU A 364 6.23 17.07 11.53
N ILE A 365 6.29 17.54 10.29
CA ILE A 365 5.17 18.24 9.65
C ILE A 365 3.98 17.30 9.48
N TYR A 366 4.20 16.04 9.10
CA TYR A 366 3.16 15.01 9.07
C TYR A 366 2.45 14.88 10.43
N GLY A 367 3.19 14.85 11.53
CA GLY A 367 2.62 14.79 12.86
C GLY A 367 1.75 16.00 13.22
N LEU A 368 2.08 17.20 12.73
CA LEU A 368 1.30 18.42 12.97
C LEU A 368 -0.10 18.31 12.36
N VAL A 369 -0.18 17.77 11.14
CA VAL A 369 -1.45 17.66 10.40
C VAL A 369 -2.21 16.37 10.67
N THR A 370 -1.58 15.38 11.31
CA THR A 370 -2.18 14.06 11.59
C THR A 370 -2.71 13.94 13.00
N TYR A 371 -2.03 14.56 13.99
CA TYR A 371 -2.38 14.43 15.40
C TYR A 371 -2.95 15.75 15.92
N PRO A 372 -4.27 15.84 16.15
CA PRO A 372 -4.92 17.08 16.57
C PRO A 372 -4.32 17.68 17.84
N GLY A 373 -4.20 19.01 17.90
CA GLY A 373 -3.70 19.72 19.06
C GLY A 373 -2.17 19.84 19.13
N MET A 374 -1.40 19.16 18.28
CA MET A 374 0.06 19.19 18.36
C MET A 374 0.63 20.54 17.91
N GLN A 375 0.13 21.09 16.81
CA GLN A 375 0.57 22.40 16.30
C GLN A 375 0.23 23.53 17.27
N GLU A 376 -0.97 23.51 17.86
CA GLU A 376 -1.43 24.49 18.83
C GLU A 376 -0.59 24.45 20.10
N ARG A 377 -0.27 23.25 20.60
CA ARG A 377 0.57 23.09 21.80
C ARG A 377 2.01 23.56 21.55
N LEU A 378 2.58 23.28 20.37
CA LEU A 378 3.90 23.78 20.00
C LEU A 378 3.88 25.31 19.90
N LEU A 379 2.91 25.88 19.19
CA LEU A 379 2.77 27.33 19.08
C LEU A 379 2.57 27.99 20.44
N GLN A 380 1.72 27.43 21.31
CA GLN A 380 1.53 27.94 22.67
C GLN A 380 2.82 27.90 23.48
N GLU A 381 3.62 26.85 23.37
CA GLU A 381 4.94 26.79 24.04
C GLU A 381 5.89 27.90 23.55
N LEU A 382 5.86 28.24 22.26
CA LEU A 382 6.64 29.36 21.72
C LEU A 382 6.18 30.68 22.35
N ILE A 383 4.87 30.91 22.41
CA ILE A 383 4.26 32.11 23.00
C ILE A 383 4.61 32.22 24.50
N ASP A 384 4.49 31.13 25.25
CA ASP A 384 4.76 31.07 26.70
C ASP A 384 6.24 31.38 27.01
N ASN A 385 7.15 31.10 26.07
CA ASN A 385 8.57 31.43 26.18
C ASN A 385 8.94 32.79 25.58
N GLY A 386 7.95 33.59 25.15
CA GLY A 386 8.17 34.93 24.59
C GLY A 386 8.87 34.94 23.23
N ILE A 387 8.77 33.85 22.47
CA ILE A 387 9.34 33.74 21.12
C ILE A 387 8.44 34.49 20.14
N THR A 388 9.05 35.30 19.30
CA THR A 388 8.43 36.06 18.21
C THR A 388 9.05 35.67 16.86
N GLU A 389 8.49 36.20 15.77
CA GLU A 389 9.01 36.00 14.41
C GLU A 389 10.51 36.34 14.29
N ASP A 390 10.92 37.48 14.85
CA ASP A 390 12.29 38.00 14.80
C ASP A 390 13.24 37.39 15.84
N THR A 391 12.76 36.47 16.68
CA THR A 391 13.59 35.89 17.73
C THR A 391 14.73 35.04 17.12
N GLU A 392 15.96 35.29 17.59
CA GLU A 392 17.12 34.44 17.29
C GLU A 392 17.06 33.18 18.16
N LEU A 393 16.93 32.01 17.55
CA LEU A 393 16.78 30.74 18.25
C LEU A 393 18.15 30.19 18.69
N THR A 394 18.62 30.65 19.84
CA THR A 394 19.84 30.12 20.47
C THR A 394 19.58 28.76 21.12
N ALA A 395 20.66 28.01 21.39
CA ALA A 395 20.55 26.73 22.13
C ALA A 395 19.89 26.90 23.51
N GLU A 396 20.15 28.02 24.20
CA GLU A 396 19.56 28.31 25.50
C GLU A 396 18.05 28.57 25.43
N ILE A 397 17.52 28.97 24.27
CA ILE A 397 16.08 29.10 24.03
C ILE A 397 15.51 27.73 23.67
N THR A 398 16.11 27.02 22.72
CA THR A 398 15.60 25.72 22.27
C THR A 398 15.65 24.64 23.36
N ASP A 399 16.52 24.78 24.36
CA ASP A 399 16.57 23.90 25.55
C ASP A 399 15.41 24.14 26.54
N ARG A 400 14.67 25.26 26.43
CA ARG A 400 13.48 25.55 27.27
C ARG A 400 12.18 25.01 26.66
N LEU A 401 12.20 24.60 25.40
CA LEU A 401 11.04 24.11 24.66
C LEU A 401 10.82 22.62 24.97
N VAL A 402 10.30 22.36 26.17
CA VAL A 402 10.14 21.02 26.75
C VAL A 402 9.15 20.16 25.96
N PHE A 403 8.04 20.73 25.50
CA PHE A 403 7.05 20.02 24.70
C PHE A 403 7.57 19.72 23.30
N GLN A 404 8.29 20.65 22.66
CA GLN A 404 8.99 20.39 21.41
C GLN A 404 9.93 19.19 21.52
N ASP A 405 10.69 19.06 22.60
CA ASP A 405 11.57 17.90 22.82
C ASP A 405 10.79 16.59 22.93
N LYS A 406 9.64 16.60 23.59
CA LYS A 406 8.75 15.43 23.69
C LYS A 406 8.13 15.07 22.34
N TYR A 407 7.72 16.08 21.57
CA TYR A 407 7.16 15.93 20.24
C TYR A 407 8.17 15.30 19.27
N ILE A 408 9.40 15.85 19.21
CA ILE A 408 10.49 15.29 18.40
C ILE A 408 10.78 13.85 18.81
N LYS A 409 10.85 13.58 20.12
CA LYS A 409 11.14 12.24 20.62
C LYS A 409 10.07 11.23 20.22
N GLU A 410 8.79 11.59 20.38
CA GLU A 410 7.67 10.71 20.03
C GLU A 410 7.58 10.47 18.52
N THR A 411 7.81 11.50 17.70
CA THR A 411 7.91 11.36 16.23
C THR A 411 9.03 10.39 15.85
N MET A 412 10.24 10.55 16.41
CA MET A 412 11.34 9.63 16.11
C MET A 412 11.11 8.22 16.66
N ARG A 413 10.34 8.05 17.74
CA ARG A 413 9.99 6.73 18.27
C ARG A 413 9.09 5.97 17.29
N LEU A 414 8.06 6.62 16.75
CA LEU A 414 7.15 6.01 15.79
C LEU A 414 7.81 5.82 14.42
N THR A 415 8.42 6.88 13.89
CA THR A 415 8.93 6.95 12.51
C THR A 415 10.38 7.42 12.48
N ASN A 416 11.30 6.61 13.01
CA ASN A 416 12.73 6.91 12.94
C ASN A 416 13.25 6.82 11.48
N PRO A 417 13.88 7.86 10.91
CA PRO A 417 14.41 7.79 9.55
C PRO A 417 15.41 6.65 9.33
N SER A 418 16.23 6.35 10.34
CA SER A 418 17.16 5.21 10.32
C SER A 418 16.57 4.00 11.04
N PHE A 419 16.71 2.80 10.48
CA PHE A 419 16.04 1.61 11.03
C PHE A 419 16.93 0.37 11.23
N GLN A 420 18.09 0.26 10.55
CA GLN A 420 18.89 -0.98 10.51
C GLN A 420 20.41 -0.81 10.69
N PRO A 421 20.91 -0.17 11.77
CA PRO A 421 22.35 -0.12 12.03
C PRO A 421 22.92 -1.51 12.42
N GLY A 422 23.57 -2.20 11.48
CA GLY A 422 24.16 -3.51 11.73
C GLY A 422 25.50 -3.49 12.50
N ARG A 423 25.79 -4.58 13.20
CA ARG A 423 27.10 -4.89 13.82
C ARG A 423 27.46 -6.35 13.59
N THR A 424 28.75 -6.65 13.65
CA THR A 424 29.28 -7.96 13.27
C THR A 424 29.94 -8.62 14.46
N ALA A 425 29.58 -9.89 14.70
CA ALA A 425 30.17 -10.72 15.74
C ALA A 425 31.65 -10.98 15.46
N LYS A 426 32.52 -10.76 16.45
CA LYS A 426 33.98 -10.96 16.35
C LYS A 426 34.40 -12.40 16.63
N VAL A 427 33.59 -13.13 17.39
CA VAL A 427 33.79 -14.51 17.83
C VAL A 427 32.46 -15.26 17.80
N ASP A 428 32.49 -16.59 17.91
CA ASP A 428 31.30 -17.34 18.28
C ASP A 428 30.95 -16.96 19.72
N LEU A 429 29.69 -16.60 19.98
CA LEU A 429 29.26 -16.08 21.28
C LEU A 429 27.85 -16.51 21.64
N ILE A 430 27.51 -16.39 22.92
CA ILE A 430 26.16 -16.66 23.45
C ILE A 430 25.57 -15.38 24.03
N LEU A 431 24.48 -14.91 23.44
CA LEU A 431 23.69 -13.76 23.90
C LEU A 431 22.72 -14.14 25.04
N PRO A 432 22.21 -13.15 25.80
CA PRO A 432 21.15 -13.32 26.78
C PRO A 432 20.00 -14.22 26.29
N GLY A 433 19.49 -15.09 27.16
CA GLY A 433 18.44 -16.07 26.81
C GLY A 433 18.92 -17.31 26.03
N GLY A 434 20.24 -17.49 25.88
CA GLY A 434 20.86 -18.69 25.33
C GLY A 434 20.94 -18.73 23.80
N TYR A 435 21.04 -17.58 23.13
CA TYR A 435 21.14 -17.53 21.67
C TYR A 435 22.60 -17.58 21.21
N LYS A 436 22.97 -18.67 20.53
CA LYS A 436 24.29 -18.86 19.93
C LYS A 436 24.38 -18.10 18.61
N ILE A 437 25.35 -17.21 18.50
CA ILE A 437 25.64 -16.41 17.31
C ILE A 437 27.02 -16.79 16.80
N PRO A 438 27.15 -17.16 15.51
CA PRO A 438 28.45 -17.49 14.94
C PRO A 438 29.28 -16.24 14.68
N LYS A 439 30.60 -16.39 14.68
CA LYS A 439 31.55 -15.38 14.24
C LYS A 439 31.18 -14.86 12.84
N ASP A 440 31.44 -13.58 12.61
CA ASP A 440 31.13 -12.85 11.37
C ASP A 440 29.62 -12.71 11.06
N ALA A 441 28.72 -13.18 11.93
CA ALA A 441 27.30 -12.90 11.82
C ALA A 441 27.01 -11.40 11.97
N VAL A 442 26.17 -10.88 11.08
CA VAL A 442 25.63 -9.51 11.19
C VAL A 442 24.34 -9.56 12.00
N ILE A 443 24.30 -8.81 13.10
CA ILE A 443 23.10 -8.56 13.88
C ILE A 443 22.63 -7.13 13.64
N VAL A 444 21.35 -6.97 13.37
CA VAL A 444 20.65 -5.70 13.19
C VAL A 444 19.67 -5.50 14.35
N PRO A 445 19.97 -4.59 15.29
CA PRO A 445 18.97 -4.07 16.19
C PRO A 445 17.97 -3.22 15.41
N GLY A 446 16.73 -3.71 15.29
CA GLY A 446 15.68 -3.07 14.50
C GLY A 446 15.12 -1.87 15.26
N LEU A 447 15.66 -0.66 15.04
CA LEU A 447 15.32 0.52 15.83
C LEU A 447 13.82 0.79 15.87
N HIS A 448 13.16 0.76 14.70
CA HIS A 448 11.72 0.92 14.57
C HIS A 448 10.95 -0.14 15.38
N HIS A 449 11.41 -1.39 15.37
CA HIS A 449 10.76 -2.49 16.10
C HIS A 449 11.00 -2.43 17.61
N ILE A 450 12.14 -1.92 18.07
CA ILE A 450 12.40 -1.67 19.50
C ILE A 450 11.52 -0.51 19.98
N HIS A 451 11.46 0.58 19.22
CA HIS A 451 10.72 1.79 19.60
C HIS A 451 9.21 1.61 19.56
N ASN A 452 8.71 0.58 18.86
CA ASN A 452 7.30 0.23 18.76
C ASN A 452 6.97 -1.14 19.37
N ASN A 453 7.88 -1.72 20.16
CA ASN A 453 7.66 -3.00 20.81
C ASN A 453 6.58 -2.88 21.90
N PRO A 454 5.44 -3.61 21.83
CA PRO A 454 4.38 -3.55 22.84
C PRO A 454 4.82 -4.06 24.22
N ASP A 455 5.87 -4.89 24.31
CA ASP A 455 6.44 -5.31 25.60
C ASP A 455 7.22 -4.17 26.29
N LEU A 456 7.63 -3.16 25.51
CA LEU A 456 8.36 -2.01 26.00
C LEU A 456 7.45 -0.80 26.14
N TRP A 457 6.53 -0.53 25.21
CA TRP A 457 5.79 0.72 25.14
C TRP A 457 4.27 0.49 25.26
N ASP A 458 3.63 1.22 26.18
CA ASP A 458 2.18 1.17 26.35
C ASP A 458 1.49 1.87 25.17
N ASN A 459 0.55 1.17 24.52
CA ASN A 459 -0.12 1.62 23.29
C ASN A 459 0.91 2.17 22.27
N PRO A 460 1.81 1.32 21.75
CA PRO A 460 2.98 1.76 20.98
C PRO A 460 2.62 2.49 19.69
N SER A 461 1.44 2.23 19.12
CA SER A 461 0.94 2.89 17.91
C SER A 461 0.31 4.27 18.16
N ARG A 462 -0.04 4.61 19.41
CA ARG A 462 -0.61 5.91 19.75
C ARG A 462 0.50 6.96 19.83
N PHE A 463 0.36 8.03 19.06
CA PHE A 463 1.19 9.22 19.19
C PHE A 463 0.85 9.95 20.49
N ASP A 464 1.77 9.92 21.45
CA ASP A 464 1.58 10.52 22.77
C ASP A 464 2.90 11.12 23.27
N PRO A 465 3.15 12.43 23.05
CA PRO A 465 4.34 13.09 23.60
C PRO A 465 4.37 13.17 25.12
N ASP A 466 3.24 13.10 25.83
CA ASP A 466 3.21 13.26 27.29
C ASP A 466 3.72 12.01 28.01
N ARG A 467 3.83 10.86 27.31
CA ARG A 467 4.42 9.63 27.84
C ARG A 467 5.82 9.83 28.39
N TRP A 468 6.60 10.76 27.84
CA TRP A 468 8.01 10.98 28.22
C TRP A 468 8.21 11.43 29.67
N ASP A 469 7.18 11.94 30.34
CA ASP A 469 7.26 12.36 31.74
C ASP A 469 6.95 11.23 32.73
N THR A 470 6.34 10.14 32.26
CA THR A 470 5.90 9.04 33.11
C THR A 470 7.07 8.31 33.77
N PRO A 471 6.92 7.84 35.04
CA PRO A 471 7.93 7.01 35.69
C PRO A 471 8.29 5.77 34.85
N GLN A 472 7.29 5.17 34.21
CA GLN A 472 7.46 4.01 33.34
C GLN A 472 8.44 4.30 32.20
N VAL A 473 8.36 5.47 31.52
CA VAL A 473 9.34 5.81 30.48
C VAL A 473 10.72 6.05 31.05
N LYS A 474 10.82 6.69 32.22
CA LYS A 474 12.11 7.03 32.85
C LYS A 474 12.87 5.81 33.36
N GLU A 475 12.17 4.77 33.78
CA GLU A 475 12.75 3.53 34.34
C GLU A 475 13.04 2.46 33.27
N ARG A 476 12.62 2.66 32.01
CA ARG A 476 12.90 1.72 30.91
C ARG A 476 14.39 1.55 30.66
N HIS A 477 14.74 0.40 30.08
CA HIS A 477 16.10 0.14 29.64
C HIS A 477 16.57 1.24 28.67
N LYS A 478 17.82 1.72 28.83
CA LYS A 478 18.35 2.86 28.05
C LYS A 478 18.34 2.63 26.53
N ALA A 479 18.40 1.37 26.11
CA ALA A 479 18.31 0.99 24.69
C ALA A 479 16.88 0.82 24.16
N ALA A 480 15.84 1.08 24.97
CA ALA A 480 14.44 1.08 24.51
C ALA A 480 14.13 2.27 23.59
N TYR A 481 14.90 3.37 23.70
CA TYR A 481 14.84 4.52 22.81
C TYR A 481 16.24 4.93 22.35
N ILE A 482 16.55 4.65 21.09
CA ILE A 482 17.88 4.79 20.47
C ILE A 482 17.77 5.30 19.01
N PRO A 483 17.17 6.48 18.78
CA PRO A 483 16.96 7.02 17.43
C PRO A 483 18.27 7.20 16.64
N PHE A 484 19.37 7.47 17.34
CA PHE A 484 20.71 7.68 16.79
C PHE A 484 21.65 6.49 17.01
N ALA A 485 21.08 5.29 17.23
CA ALA A 485 21.77 4.14 17.82
C ALA A 485 22.44 4.51 19.16
N MET A 486 23.42 3.73 19.62
CA MET A 486 24.17 4.02 20.84
C MET A 486 25.62 3.51 20.74
N GLY A 487 26.41 3.77 21.77
CA GLY A 487 27.81 3.35 21.87
C GLY A 487 28.77 4.18 21.00
N PRO A 488 30.04 3.77 20.86
CA PRO A 488 31.08 4.54 20.15
C PRO A 488 30.81 4.79 18.66
N ARG A 489 29.88 4.04 18.06
CA ARG A 489 29.46 4.19 16.66
C ARG A 489 28.06 4.80 16.52
N MET A 490 27.56 5.48 17.56
CA MET A 490 26.36 6.30 17.48
C MET A 490 26.52 7.46 16.48
N CYS A 491 25.41 8.07 16.07
CA CYS A 491 25.45 9.18 15.12
C CYS A 491 26.35 10.32 15.61
N ILE A 492 27.41 10.64 14.86
CA ILE A 492 28.30 11.77 15.17
C ILE A 492 27.63 13.13 14.99
N GLY A 493 26.60 13.20 14.13
CA GLY A 493 25.88 14.42 13.79
C GLY A 493 24.62 14.65 14.63
N PHE A 494 24.40 13.90 15.73
CA PHE A 494 23.13 13.98 16.47
C PHE A 494 22.85 15.38 17.03
N ASN A 495 23.87 16.08 17.55
CA ASN A 495 23.73 17.46 18.02
C ASN A 495 23.34 18.39 16.87
N PHE A 496 23.98 18.22 15.71
CA PHE A 496 23.73 19.03 14.51
C PHE A 496 22.28 18.84 14.03
N ALA A 497 21.85 17.59 13.82
CA ALA A 497 20.51 17.28 13.34
C ALA A 497 19.40 17.74 14.30
N LEU A 498 19.59 17.54 15.61
CA LEU A 498 18.63 18.02 16.61
C LEU A 498 18.59 19.53 16.67
N GLN A 499 19.73 20.22 16.61
CA GLN A 499 19.74 21.70 16.58
C GLN A 499 19.04 22.24 15.34
N GLU A 500 19.31 21.66 14.18
CA GLU A 500 18.67 22.02 12.91
C GLU A 500 17.14 21.92 13.01
N VAL A 501 16.63 20.77 13.44
CA VAL A 501 15.19 20.57 13.67
C VAL A 501 14.64 21.52 14.74
N LYS A 502 15.40 21.74 15.82
CA LYS A 502 14.98 22.59 16.92
C LYS A 502 14.92 24.08 16.56
N ILE A 503 15.56 24.49 15.47
CA ILE A 503 15.50 25.84 14.91
C ILE A 503 14.40 25.92 13.83
N PHE A 504 14.34 24.95 12.93
CA PHE A 504 13.43 25.02 11.78
C PHE A 504 11.97 24.89 12.20
N LEU A 505 11.67 23.95 13.09
CA LEU A 505 10.28 23.65 13.45
C LEU A 505 9.59 24.87 14.13
N PRO A 506 10.19 25.56 15.11
CA PRO A 506 9.60 26.78 15.67
C PRO A 506 9.39 27.90 14.65
N LYS A 507 10.36 28.13 13.75
CA LYS A 507 10.26 29.16 12.71
C LYS A 507 9.11 28.88 11.74
N LEU A 508 8.91 27.61 11.37
CA LEU A 508 7.81 27.20 10.50
C LEU A 508 6.45 27.29 11.21
N ILE A 509 6.32 26.79 12.45
CA ILE A 509 5.05 26.78 13.20
C ILE A 509 4.61 28.18 13.61
N TYR A 510 5.55 29.07 13.93
CA TYR A 510 5.21 30.45 14.27
C TYR A 510 4.60 31.19 13.07
N ARG A 511 5.10 30.93 11.86
CA ARG A 511 4.71 31.65 10.64
C ARG A 511 3.52 31.03 9.91
N TYR A 512 3.42 29.70 9.88
CA TYR A 512 2.43 28.98 9.05
C TYR A 512 1.53 28.08 9.90
N HIS A 513 0.27 27.99 9.49
CA HIS A 513 -0.64 26.94 9.93
C HIS A 513 -0.63 25.82 8.88
N PHE A 514 -0.06 24.66 9.23
CA PHE A 514 -0.06 23.51 8.32
C PHE A 514 -1.41 22.82 8.32
N SER A 515 -1.97 22.60 7.14
CA SER A 515 -3.13 21.75 6.90
C SER A 515 -2.84 20.74 5.81
N ARG A 516 -3.58 19.63 5.83
CA ARG A 516 -3.50 18.56 4.85
C ARG A 516 -4.67 18.67 3.86
N GLU A 517 -4.38 18.67 2.56
CA GLU A 517 -5.38 18.56 1.50
C GLU A 517 -6.05 17.16 1.54
N ASN A 518 -7.37 17.08 1.28
CA ASN A 518 -8.30 16.01 1.68
C ASN A 518 -7.94 14.53 1.34
N ASP A 519 -8.68 13.62 2.02
CA ASP A 519 -8.65 12.15 2.07
C ASP A 519 -7.43 11.47 2.73
N LEU A 520 -7.72 10.62 3.73
CA LEU A 520 -6.77 9.78 4.46
C LEU A 520 -6.17 8.68 3.56
N VAL A 521 -5.42 9.06 2.52
CA VAL A 521 -4.46 8.14 1.90
C VAL A 521 -3.42 7.82 2.99
N PRO A 522 -3.20 6.53 3.31
CA PRO A 522 -2.13 6.14 4.23
C PRO A 522 -0.78 6.65 3.71
N VAL A 523 0.08 7.13 4.60
CA VAL A 523 1.44 7.50 4.20
C VAL A 523 2.16 6.26 3.71
N GLU A 524 2.51 6.26 2.43
CA GLU A 524 3.41 5.26 1.87
C GLU A 524 4.85 5.61 2.29
N TYR A 525 5.68 4.60 2.52
CA TYR A 525 7.14 4.73 2.57
C TYR A 525 7.75 3.92 1.43
N ASP A 526 8.98 4.25 1.02
CA ASP A 526 9.73 3.44 0.05
C ASP A 526 10.40 2.29 0.80
N PRO A 527 9.89 1.04 0.77
CA PRO A 527 10.57 -0.04 1.46
C PRO A 527 11.88 -0.44 0.75
N MET A 528 12.11 0.08 -0.46
CA MET A 528 13.32 -0.10 -1.24
C MET A 528 14.27 1.10 -1.19
N PHE A 529 14.04 2.05 -0.27
CA PHE A 529 15.00 3.11 0.04
C PHE A 529 15.83 2.77 1.30
N GLN A 530 16.95 3.46 1.48
CA GLN A 530 17.84 3.23 2.63
C GLN A 530 17.29 3.80 3.95
N LEU A 531 16.27 4.65 3.89
CA LEU A 531 15.67 5.39 5.02
C LEU A 531 14.15 5.22 5.03
N ILE A 532 13.54 5.32 6.21
CA ILE A 532 12.08 5.47 6.35
C ILE A 532 11.76 6.93 6.04
N ARG A 533 11.02 7.20 4.97
CA ARG A 533 10.58 8.53 4.53
C ARG A 533 9.17 8.46 3.98
N PRO A 534 8.34 9.51 4.11
CA PRO A 534 7.05 9.57 3.44
C PRO A 534 7.26 9.68 1.92
N ASN A 535 6.49 8.91 1.16
CA ASN A 535 6.83 8.50 -0.21
C ASN A 535 5.90 8.98 -1.30
N ASN A 536 5.01 9.92 -1.01
CA ASN A 536 4.12 10.57 -1.95
C ASN A 536 4.86 11.45 -3.01
N LEU A 537 6.06 11.00 -3.45
CA LEU A 537 7.21 11.62 -4.12
C LEU A 537 7.04 12.13 -5.54
N TRP A 538 5.88 11.95 -6.15
CA TRP A 538 5.58 12.54 -7.44
C TRP A 538 4.38 13.44 -7.24
N SER A 539 4.58 14.73 -7.48
CA SER A 539 3.48 15.67 -7.67
C SER A 539 3.07 15.63 -9.15
N PRO A 540 1.76 15.65 -9.44
CA PRO A 540 1.28 16.03 -10.76
C PRO A 540 1.93 17.33 -11.24
N PRO A 541 2.07 17.53 -12.56
CA PRO A 541 2.47 18.83 -13.10
C PRO A 541 1.62 19.94 -12.48
N HIS A 542 2.27 21.00 -12.00
CA HIS A 542 1.58 22.09 -11.31
C HIS A 542 0.64 22.79 -12.27
N ASP A 543 -0.56 23.13 -11.79
CA ASP A 543 -1.58 23.84 -12.57
C ASP A 543 -1.87 23.22 -13.95
N TYR A 544 -1.83 21.88 -14.04
CA TYR A 544 -2.02 21.16 -15.30
C TYR A 544 -3.38 21.45 -15.98
N ARG A 545 -4.37 21.96 -15.24
CA ARG A 545 -5.68 22.34 -15.79
C ARG A 545 -5.65 23.61 -16.62
N ASN A 546 -4.82 24.58 -16.25
CA ASN A 546 -4.75 25.87 -16.93
C ASN A 546 -3.54 25.99 -17.87
N ARG A 547 -2.63 25.02 -17.83
CA ARG A 547 -1.52 24.90 -18.78
C ARG A 547 -1.93 24.14 -20.05
N PRO A 548 -1.29 24.44 -21.19
CA PRO A 548 -1.63 23.79 -22.46
C PRO A 548 -1.08 22.36 -22.58
N VAL A 549 -1.73 21.56 -23.43
CA VAL A 549 -1.18 20.30 -23.96
C VAL A 549 -0.50 20.58 -25.30
N ALA A 550 0.79 20.32 -25.41
CA ALA A 550 1.52 20.45 -26.67
C ALA A 550 1.50 19.15 -27.48
N VAL A 551 1.16 19.24 -28.77
CA VAL A 551 1.18 18.12 -29.71
C VAL A 551 2.14 18.44 -30.86
N LEU A 552 3.21 17.66 -30.98
CA LEU A 552 4.26 17.89 -31.97
C LEU A 552 4.02 17.04 -33.21
N GLY A 553 3.58 17.70 -34.29
CA GLY A 553 3.19 17.14 -35.57
C GLY A 553 1.69 17.38 -35.81
N ALA A 554 1.33 17.99 -36.93
CA ALA A 554 -0.06 18.26 -37.35
C ALA A 554 -0.57 17.28 -38.42
N GLY A 555 0.16 16.16 -38.59
CA GLY A 555 -0.22 15.07 -39.48
C GLY A 555 -1.52 14.37 -39.09
N VAL A 556 -1.73 13.16 -39.60
CA VAL A 556 -3.01 12.43 -39.46
C VAL A 556 -3.40 12.23 -37.99
N LEU A 557 -2.49 11.71 -37.15
CA LEU A 557 -2.77 11.48 -35.73
C LEU A 557 -2.64 12.73 -34.88
N GLY A 558 -1.64 13.58 -35.13
CA GLY A 558 -1.40 14.77 -34.31
C GLY A 558 -2.61 15.71 -34.23
N ARG A 559 -3.30 15.98 -35.35
CA ARG A 559 -4.54 16.78 -35.34
C ARG A 559 -5.69 16.13 -34.56
N ARG A 560 -5.74 14.79 -34.50
CA ARG A 560 -6.76 14.03 -33.76
C ARG A 560 -6.48 14.02 -32.28
N ILE A 561 -5.21 13.86 -31.90
CA ILE A 561 -4.75 13.97 -30.52
C ILE A 561 -5.02 15.37 -30.00
N GLY A 562 -4.71 16.41 -30.80
CA GLY A 562 -5.06 17.79 -30.45
C GLY A 562 -6.57 17.99 -30.25
N CYS A 563 -7.41 17.39 -31.11
CA CYS A 563 -8.85 17.44 -30.97
C CYS A 563 -9.35 16.76 -29.67
N ILE A 564 -8.75 15.63 -29.27
CA ILE A 564 -9.08 14.92 -28.02
C ILE A 564 -8.88 15.86 -26.82
N TRP A 565 -7.67 16.42 -26.67
CA TRP A 565 -7.35 17.25 -25.51
C TRP A 565 -8.13 18.56 -25.51
N ALA A 566 -8.31 19.19 -26.67
CA ALA A 566 -9.13 20.38 -26.79
C ALA A 566 -10.60 20.11 -26.39
N SER A 567 -11.15 18.96 -26.77
CA SER A 567 -12.51 18.57 -26.41
C SER A 567 -12.73 18.31 -24.92
N ALA A 568 -11.66 18.02 -24.17
CA ALA A 568 -11.69 17.85 -22.72
C ALA A 568 -11.56 19.17 -21.94
N GLY A 569 -11.48 20.31 -22.66
CA GLY A 569 -11.38 21.64 -22.06
C GLY A 569 -9.96 22.18 -21.89
N TYR A 570 -8.94 21.48 -22.39
CA TYR A 570 -7.56 21.97 -22.37
C TYR A 570 -7.27 22.88 -23.56
N ASP A 571 -6.49 23.93 -23.33
CA ASP A 571 -5.85 24.64 -24.44
C ASP A 571 -4.76 23.73 -25.06
N VAL A 572 -4.68 23.73 -26.39
CA VAL A 572 -3.80 22.84 -27.16
C VAL A 572 -2.85 23.64 -28.01
N HIS A 573 -1.56 23.37 -27.86
CA HIS A 573 -0.50 23.89 -28.72
C HIS A 573 -0.17 22.85 -29.79
N LEU A 574 -0.67 23.06 -31.02
CA LEU A 574 -0.36 22.21 -32.16
C LEU A 574 0.86 22.76 -32.90
N ARG A 575 1.93 21.97 -33.00
CA ARG A 575 3.19 22.39 -33.62
C ARG A 575 3.52 21.57 -34.84
N ASP A 576 3.85 22.20 -35.97
CA ASP A 576 4.38 21.52 -37.17
C ASP A 576 5.24 22.51 -37.98
N PRO A 577 6.41 22.10 -38.51
CA PRO A 577 7.21 22.98 -39.35
C PRO A 577 6.55 23.35 -40.68
N SER A 578 5.55 22.60 -41.16
CA SER A 578 4.77 22.94 -42.36
C SER A 578 3.56 23.83 -42.01
N PRO A 579 3.50 25.07 -42.52
CA PRO A 579 2.33 25.95 -42.33
C PRO A 579 1.03 25.35 -42.88
N GLU A 580 1.13 24.58 -43.96
CA GLU A 580 -0.02 23.91 -44.60
C GLU A 580 -0.60 22.81 -43.69
N GLN A 581 0.27 22.00 -43.06
CA GLN A 581 -0.17 20.97 -42.12
C GLN A 581 -0.76 21.59 -40.85
N LEU A 582 -0.18 22.67 -40.34
CA LEU A 582 -0.75 23.43 -39.21
C LEU A 582 -2.15 23.94 -39.53
N ALA A 583 -2.33 24.62 -40.66
CA ALA A 583 -3.62 25.16 -41.06
C ALA A 583 -4.68 24.05 -41.20
N ALA A 584 -4.31 22.93 -41.84
CA ALA A 584 -5.19 21.76 -41.96
C ALA A 584 -5.49 21.09 -40.61
N GLY A 585 -4.52 21.06 -39.70
CA GLY A 585 -4.67 20.51 -38.35
C GLY A 585 -5.63 21.33 -37.49
N ILE A 586 -5.47 22.66 -37.46
CA ILE A 586 -6.37 23.57 -36.75
C ILE A 586 -7.79 23.52 -37.33
N ALA A 587 -7.91 23.55 -38.67
CA ALA A 587 -9.21 23.43 -39.32
C ALA A 587 -9.94 22.14 -38.93
N TYR A 588 -9.21 21.01 -38.89
CA TYR A 588 -9.75 19.73 -38.45
C TYR A 588 -10.24 19.77 -37.00
N ILE A 589 -9.45 20.37 -36.08
CA ILE A 589 -9.86 20.49 -34.68
C ILE A 589 -11.15 21.31 -34.60
N HIS A 590 -11.19 22.51 -35.19
CA HIS A 590 -12.39 23.36 -35.14
C HIS A 590 -13.65 22.68 -35.71
N GLU A 591 -13.51 21.94 -36.81
CA GLU A 591 -14.63 21.24 -37.44
C GLU A 591 -15.14 20.07 -36.58
N GLN A 592 -14.25 19.33 -35.93
CA GLN A 592 -14.58 18.06 -35.27
C GLN A 592 -14.76 18.17 -33.75
N ILE A 593 -14.32 19.26 -33.12
CA ILE A 593 -14.24 19.37 -31.65
C ILE A 593 -15.60 19.18 -30.97
N SER A 594 -16.69 19.65 -31.56
CA SER A 594 -18.04 19.47 -31.01
C SER A 594 -18.45 18.00 -30.94
N SER A 595 -18.05 17.20 -31.94
CA SER A 595 -18.32 15.76 -31.99
C SER A 595 -17.56 15.03 -30.88
N TYR A 596 -16.30 15.42 -30.63
CA TYR A 596 -15.50 14.85 -29.55
C TYR A 596 -16.01 15.30 -28.17
N ALA A 597 -16.35 16.59 -28.02
CA ALA A 597 -16.80 17.17 -26.76
C ALA A 597 -18.14 16.60 -26.28
N SER A 598 -18.97 16.11 -27.20
CA SER A 598 -20.20 15.37 -26.82
C SER A 598 -19.91 14.12 -25.98
N LYS A 599 -18.71 13.53 -26.08
CA LYS A 599 -18.28 12.38 -25.28
C LYS A 599 -17.62 12.78 -23.95
N THR A 600 -17.09 13.99 -23.83
CA THR A 600 -16.42 14.48 -22.61
C THR A 600 -17.37 15.26 -21.70
N GLY A 601 -18.40 15.91 -22.26
CA GLY A 601 -19.31 16.79 -21.51
C GLY A 601 -18.70 18.14 -21.14
N CYS A 602 -17.47 18.43 -21.58
CA CYS A 602 -16.74 19.65 -21.26
C CYS A 602 -16.98 20.76 -22.29
N THR A 603 -16.77 22.02 -21.88
CA THR A 603 -16.63 23.13 -22.83
C THR A 603 -15.26 23.01 -23.50
N PRO A 604 -15.16 23.02 -24.84
CA PRO A 604 -13.87 22.86 -25.51
C PRO A 604 -12.87 24.01 -25.25
N GLY A 605 -11.59 23.65 -25.11
CA GLY A 605 -10.47 24.59 -25.04
C GLY A 605 -10.03 25.10 -26.42
N LYS A 606 -9.08 26.04 -26.44
CA LYS A 606 -8.60 26.70 -27.66
C LYS A 606 -7.44 25.94 -28.30
N ALA A 607 -7.41 25.91 -29.63
CA ALA A 607 -6.28 25.35 -30.38
C ALA A 607 -5.41 26.47 -30.97
N HIS A 608 -4.12 26.46 -30.63
CA HIS A 608 -3.12 27.41 -31.07
C HIS A 608 -2.08 26.71 -31.96
N SER A 609 -1.58 27.39 -32.99
CA SER A 609 -0.61 26.84 -33.94
C SER A 609 0.77 27.46 -33.77
N PHE A 610 1.82 26.63 -33.73
CA PHE A 610 3.20 27.07 -33.54
C PHE A 610 4.13 26.45 -34.58
N ILE A 611 5.13 27.21 -35.03
CA ILE A 611 6.23 26.70 -35.89
C ILE A 611 7.47 26.40 -35.03
N ASN A 612 7.80 27.33 -34.12
CA ASN A 612 8.89 27.20 -33.17
C ASN A 612 8.54 26.13 -32.12
N LEU A 613 9.54 25.31 -31.74
CA LEU A 613 9.37 24.27 -30.73
C LEU A 613 9.33 24.86 -29.31
N GLU A 614 10.19 25.83 -28.99
CA GLU A 614 10.31 26.44 -27.67
C GLU A 614 8.99 27.10 -27.24
N GLU A 615 8.46 28.00 -28.07
CA GLU A 615 7.15 28.66 -27.86
C GLU A 615 6.00 27.65 -27.69
N ALA A 616 6.07 26.50 -28.35
CA ALA A 616 5.02 25.49 -28.25
C ALA A 616 5.03 24.74 -26.91
N VAL A 617 6.20 24.60 -26.26
CA VAL A 617 6.40 23.71 -25.10
C VAL A 617 6.74 24.43 -23.80
N GLU A 618 7.17 25.69 -23.83
CA GLU A 618 7.65 26.46 -22.67
C GLU A 618 6.66 26.55 -21.50
N SER A 619 5.36 26.41 -21.77
CA SER A 619 4.28 26.44 -20.77
C SER A 619 3.52 25.12 -20.64
N ALA A 620 3.82 24.12 -21.48
CA ALA A 620 3.02 22.90 -21.57
C ALA A 620 3.21 22.00 -20.33
N TRP A 621 2.14 21.43 -19.80
CA TRP A 621 2.24 20.40 -18.74
C TRP A 621 2.39 18.99 -19.31
N LEU A 622 1.91 18.78 -20.54
CA LEU A 622 2.02 17.53 -21.29
C LEU A 622 2.47 17.82 -22.71
N VAL A 623 3.51 17.12 -23.16
CA VAL A 623 3.99 17.18 -24.56
C VAL A 623 3.83 15.81 -25.20
N ILE A 624 3.13 15.71 -26.33
CA ILE A 624 2.92 14.47 -27.08
C ILE A 624 3.63 14.58 -28.43
N GLU A 625 4.72 13.84 -28.58
CA GLU A 625 5.47 13.71 -29.82
C GLU A 625 4.72 12.81 -30.82
N ALA A 626 4.32 13.38 -31.96
CA ALA A 626 3.67 12.70 -33.09
C ALA A 626 4.32 13.07 -34.43
N VAL A 627 5.64 13.25 -34.43
CA VAL A 627 6.45 13.57 -35.61
C VAL A 627 6.66 12.32 -36.49
N PRO A 628 7.13 12.46 -37.75
CA PRO A 628 7.34 11.33 -38.65
C PRO A 628 8.14 10.20 -38.01
N GLU A 629 7.81 8.95 -38.37
CA GLU A 629 8.35 7.71 -37.80
C GLU A 629 9.81 7.45 -38.25
N LYS A 630 10.73 8.36 -37.89
CA LYS A 630 12.17 8.32 -38.17
C LYS A 630 12.93 8.44 -36.85
N LEU A 631 13.59 7.37 -36.42
CA LEU A 631 14.26 7.30 -35.11
C LEU A 631 15.26 8.46 -34.84
N PRO A 632 16.16 8.85 -35.77
CA PRO A 632 17.08 9.97 -35.52
C PRO A 632 16.37 11.30 -35.24
N LEU A 633 15.21 11.54 -35.87
CA LEU A 633 14.42 12.74 -35.65
C LEU A 633 13.77 12.72 -34.26
N LYS A 634 13.27 11.56 -33.81
CA LYS A 634 12.68 11.41 -32.47
C LYS A 634 13.73 11.55 -31.37
N ILE A 635 14.93 10.97 -31.54
CA ILE A 635 16.07 11.17 -30.63
C ILE A 635 16.40 12.66 -30.50
N ALA A 636 16.48 13.38 -31.62
CA ALA A 636 16.72 14.83 -31.60
C ALA A 636 15.59 15.59 -30.89
N THR A 637 14.33 15.23 -31.19
CA THR A 637 13.15 15.86 -30.58
C THR A 637 13.14 15.69 -29.05
N PHE A 638 13.40 14.49 -28.54
CA PHE A 638 13.45 14.26 -27.08
C PHE A 638 14.64 14.94 -26.39
N ALA A 639 15.77 15.10 -27.09
CA ALA A 639 16.88 15.90 -26.60
C ALA A 639 16.46 17.37 -26.43
N ASP A 640 15.80 17.95 -27.43
CA ASP A 640 15.31 19.33 -27.38
C ASP A 640 14.24 19.50 -26.30
N LEU A 641 13.31 18.54 -26.17
CA LEU A 641 12.28 18.56 -25.11
C LEU A 641 12.88 18.47 -23.70
N SER A 642 14.00 17.76 -23.53
CA SER A 642 14.67 17.69 -22.24
C SER A 642 15.28 19.03 -21.80
N ALA A 643 15.54 19.94 -22.75
CA ALA A 643 16.11 21.26 -22.51
C ALA A 643 15.05 22.37 -22.44
N LEU A 644 13.97 22.26 -23.24
CA LEU A 644 13.02 23.36 -23.46
C LEU A 644 11.70 23.22 -22.68
N ALA A 645 11.25 22.01 -22.38
CA ALA A 645 9.98 21.81 -21.68
C ALA A 645 10.14 21.96 -20.16
N PRO A 646 9.18 22.56 -19.43
CA PRO A 646 9.24 22.75 -17.98
C PRO A 646 9.61 21.49 -17.20
N ASN A 647 10.29 21.66 -16.06
CA ASN A 647 10.85 20.54 -15.28
C ASN A 647 9.81 19.51 -14.79
N ASP A 648 8.57 19.94 -14.61
CA ASP A 648 7.45 19.11 -14.17
C ASP A 648 6.61 18.51 -15.33
N SER A 649 6.87 18.87 -16.59
CA SER A 649 6.09 18.41 -17.74
C SER A 649 6.27 16.92 -18.03
N ILE A 650 5.17 16.25 -18.38
CA ILE A 650 5.20 14.87 -18.85
C ILE A 650 5.53 14.87 -20.36
N LEU A 651 6.50 14.06 -20.76
CA LEU A 651 6.91 13.93 -22.17
C LEU A 651 6.49 12.56 -22.71
N ALA A 652 5.63 12.57 -23.72
CA ALA A 652 5.02 11.38 -24.28
C ALA A 652 5.39 11.21 -25.76
N SER A 653 5.51 9.97 -26.24
CA SER A 653 5.61 9.67 -27.69
C SER A 653 4.45 8.83 -28.18
N ASN A 654 3.83 9.26 -29.28
CA ASN A 654 2.82 8.54 -30.05
C ASN A 654 3.45 7.59 -31.09
N SER A 655 4.72 7.21 -30.96
CA SER A 655 5.33 6.22 -31.88
C SER A 655 4.64 4.86 -31.73
N SER A 656 4.25 4.27 -32.86
CA SER A 656 3.63 2.94 -32.93
C SER A 656 4.65 1.80 -32.93
N SER A 657 5.91 2.13 -33.24
CA SER A 657 6.96 1.16 -33.58
C SER A 657 8.16 1.22 -32.64
N TYR A 658 8.58 2.42 -32.23
CA TYR A 658 9.76 2.64 -31.40
C TYR A 658 9.37 2.82 -29.93
N LYS A 659 10.11 2.15 -29.04
CA LYS A 659 9.99 2.39 -27.60
C LYS A 659 10.63 3.75 -27.30
N THR A 660 10.08 4.51 -26.35
CA THR A 660 10.69 5.77 -25.94
C THR A 660 12.11 5.58 -25.44
N SER A 661 12.45 4.43 -24.85
CA SER A 661 13.83 4.09 -24.45
C SER A 661 14.86 4.15 -25.57
N GLU A 662 14.44 3.95 -26.83
CA GLU A 662 15.30 4.07 -28.02
C GLU A 662 15.50 5.54 -28.44
N MET A 663 14.75 6.48 -27.82
CA MET A 663 14.78 7.92 -28.11
C MET A 663 15.62 8.70 -27.08
N LEU A 664 16.11 8.05 -26.02
CA LEU A 664 16.69 8.72 -24.84
C LEU A 664 18.20 8.86 -24.84
N ASP A 665 18.88 8.48 -25.93
CA ASP A 665 20.34 8.49 -26.03
C ASP A 665 20.97 9.85 -25.68
N ARG A 666 20.24 10.93 -25.96
CA ARG A 666 20.67 12.32 -25.72
C ARG A 666 19.93 13.00 -24.57
N VAL A 667 19.14 12.26 -23.80
CA VAL A 667 18.32 12.77 -22.69
C VAL A 667 19.03 12.51 -21.35
N PRO A 668 19.20 13.53 -20.48
CA PRO A 668 19.78 13.35 -19.15
C PRO A 668 18.96 12.38 -18.28
N ASP A 669 19.63 11.59 -17.43
CA ASP A 669 18.97 10.60 -16.55
C ASP A 669 17.93 11.23 -15.60
N ALA A 670 18.12 12.49 -15.19
CA ALA A 670 17.17 13.22 -14.35
C ALA A 670 15.82 13.48 -15.04
N VAL A 671 15.77 13.48 -16.38
CA VAL A 671 14.55 13.77 -17.17
C VAL A 671 13.81 12.48 -17.55
N LYS A 672 14.49 11.34 -17.65
CA LYS A 672 13.87 10.06 -18.05
C LYS A 672 12.66 9.65 -17.18
N PRO A 673 12.63 9.90 -15.85
CA PRO A 673 11.48 9.55 -15.01
C PRO A 673 10.13 10.18 -15.41
N ARG A 674 10.12 11.26 -16.21
CA ARG A 674 8.88 11.90 -16.70
C ARG A 674 8.51 11.55 -18.15
N ILE A 675 9.15 10.52 -18.73
CA ILE A 675 8.97 10.12 -20.14
C ILE A 675 8.20 8.79 -20.26
N LEU A 676 7.26 8.71 -21.21
CA LEU A 676 6.51 7.48 -21.53
C LEU A 676 6.14 7.36 -23.01
N ASN A 677 5.86 6.14 -23.48
CA ASN A 677 5.05 5.99 -24.70
C ASN A 677 3.58 6.25 -24.37
N MET A 678 2.88 6.93 -25.27
CA MET A 678 1.45 7.23 -25.24
C MET A 678 0.88 7.10 -26.65
N HIS A 679 0.60 5.87 -27.05
CA HIS A 679 0.25 5.53 -28.42
C HIS A 679 -1.27 5.51 -28.61
N TYR A 680 -1.77 6.47 -29.38
CA TYR A 680 -3.16 6.59 -29.80
C TYR A 680 -3.37 5.83 -31.11
N TYR A 681 -4.53 5.18 -31.23
CA TYR A 681 -4.95 4.53 -32.47
C TYR A 681 -5.58 5.54 -33.44
N MET A 682 -6.79 5.29 -33.95
CA MET A 682 -7.46 6.16 -34.93
C MET A 682 -8.73 6.82 -34.35
N PRO A 683 -8.61 7.91 -33.58
CA PRO A 683 -9.76 8.68 -33.12
C PRO A 683 -10.52 9.38 -34.28
N PRO A 684 -11.84 9.59 -34.18
CA PRO A 684 -12.70 9.19 -33.06
C PRO A 684 -13.21 7.74 -33.15
N GLN A 685 -12.85 7.01 -34.22
CA GLN A 685 -13.33 5.64 -34.46
C GLN A 685 -12.80 4.66 -33.40
N CYS A 686 -11.55 4.83 -32.99
CA CYS A 686 -10.91 4.07 -31.93
C CYS A 686 -10.28 5.03 -30.92
N MET A 687 -10.87 5.10 -29.74
CA MET A 687 -10.44 5.96 -28.64
C MET A 687 -9.42 5.27 -27.71
N THR A 688 -8.86 4.13 -28.13
CA THR A 688 -7.86 3.39 -27.36
C THR A 688 -6.53 4.14 -27.33
N VAL A 689 -5.91 4.18 -26.14
CA VAL A 689 -4.54 4.68 -25.94
C VAL A 689 -3.72 3.67 -25.13
N GLU A 690 -2.51 3.37 -25.57
CA GLU A 690 -1.56 2.52 -24.85
C GLU A 690 -0.48 3.37 -24.16
N LEU A 691 -0.31 3.17 -22.86
CA LEU A 691 0.74 3.78 -22.06
C LEU A 691 1.84 2.74 -21.77
N MET A 692 3.11 3.10 -21.93
CA MET A 692 4.22 2.20 -21.60
C MET A 692 5.42 2.95 -21.03
N THR A 693 6.05 2.35 -20.02
CA THR A 693 7.30 2.86 -19.44
C THR A 693 8.47 2.82 -20.43
N ASP A 694 9.36 3.79 -20.32
CA ASP A 694 10.68 3.78 -20.96
C ASP A 694 11.74 2.95 -20.17
N GLY A 695 11.35 2.37 -19.02
CA GLY A 695 12.24 1.66 -18.07
C GLY A 695 12.73 2.51 -16.90
N PHE A 696 12.54 3.83 -16.96
CA PHE A 696 12.88 4.83 -15.94
C PHE A 696 11.66 5.63 -15.45
N THR A 697 10.55 5.65 -16.21
CA THR A 697 9.31 6.36 -15.91
C THR A 697 8.87 6.15 -14.46
N HIS A 698 8.55 7.23 -13.77
CA HIS A 698 8.03 7.18 -12.41
C HIS A 698 6.66 6.49 -12.39
N GLU A 699 6.47 5.52 -11.48
CA GLU A 699 5.28 4.65 -11.48
C GLU A 699 3.97 5.44 -11.29
N ALA A 700 3.99 6.49 -10.47
CA ALA A 700 2.83 7.35 -10.21
C ALA A 700 2.30 8.12 -11.46
N ILE A 701 3.10 8.24 -12.54
CA ILE A 701 2.64 8.86 -13.79
C ILE A 701 1.53 8.02 -14.44
N PHE A 702 1.56 6.69 -14.31
CA PHE A 702 0.56 5.83 -14.96
C PHE A 702 -0.86 6.03 -14.42
N PRO A 703 -1.14 5.93 -13.10
CA PRO A 703 -2.48 6.18 -12.59
C PRO A 703 -2.96 7.60 -12.91
N PHE A 704 -2.08 8.61 -12.79
CA PHE A 704 -2.42 9.97 -13.18
C PHE A 704 -2.78 10.08 -14.67
N MET A 705 -1.92 9.60 -15.57
CA MET A 705 -2.18 9.69 -17.01
C MET A 705 -3.38 8.84 -17.45
N VAL A 706 -3.65 7.70 -16.80
CA VAL A 706 -4.88 6.92 -17.03
C VAL A 706 -6.11 7.78 -16.73
N GLU A 707 -6.09 8.52 -15.63
CA GLU A 707 -7.18 9.42 -15.26
C GLU A 707 -7.31 10.60 -16.25
N ARG A 708 -6.21 11.29 -16.57
CA ARG A 708 -6.21 12.40 -17.55
C ARG A 708 -6.67 11.94 -18.94
N CYS A 709 -6.29 10.73 -19.36
CA CYS A 709 -6.75 10.11 -20.60
C CYS A 709 -8.28 9.94 -20.64
N ARG A 710 -8.89 9.54 -19.52
CA ARG A 710 -10.34 9.34 -19.43
C ARG A 710 -11.12 10.65 -19.57
N GLU A 711 -10.55 11.77 -19.17
CA GLU A 711 -11.14 13.11 -19.39
C GLU A 711 -11.28 13.44 -20.88
N GLY A 712 -10.32 12.98 -21.70
CA GLY A 712 -10.40 12.99 -23.17
C GLY A 712 -11.34 11.94 -23.77
N ALA A 713 -12.16 11.27 -22.95
CA ALA A 713 -13.01 10.13 -23.32
C ALA A 713 -12.24 9.00 -24.03
N THR A 714 -10.95 8.83 -23.71
CA THR A 714 -10.13 7.73 -24.23
C THR A 714 -10.20 6.49 -23.34
N SER A 715 -9.84 5.33 -23.90
CA SER A 715 -9.75 4.04 -23.22
C SER A 715 -8.28 3.67 -23.00
N PRO A 716 -7.67 4.02 -21.85
CA PRO A 716 -6.25 3.80 -21.60
C PRO A 716 -5.93 2.38 -21.15
N TYR A 717 -4.84 1.81 -21.66
CA TYR A 717 -4.28 0.51 -21.28
C TYR A 717 -2.78 0.61 -21.02
N VAL A 718 -2.30 -0.02 -19.94
CA VAL A 718 -0.90 0.12 -19.49
C VAL A 718 -0.08 -1.13 -19.77
N ALA A 719 0.95 -0.99 -20.60
CA ALA A 719 2.02 -1.97 -20.75
C ALA A 719 3.02 -1.81 -19.59
N ARG A 720 2.95 -2.74 -18.64
CA ARG A 720 3.71 -2.72 -17.37
C ARG A 720 5.23 -2.91 -17.53
N LYS A 721 5.69 -3.23 -18.73
CA LYS A 721 7.12 -3.40 -19.08
C LYS A 721 7.31 -2.91 -20.52
N GLN A 722 8.56 -2.57 -20.85
CA GLN A 722 8.95 -2.29 -22.22
C GLN A 722 8.62 -3.47 -23.14
N SER A 723 7.93 -3.19 -24.24
CA SER A 723 7.49 -4.16 -25.24
C SER A 723 7.47 -3.50 -26.62
N THR A 724 8.23 -4.06 -27.57
CA THR A 724 8.13 -3.64 -28.97
C THR A 724 6.75 -4.04 -29.50
N GLY A 725 6.00 -3.06 -30.00
CA GLY A 725 4.58 -3.23 -30.36
C GLY A 725 3.63 -3.25 -29.16
N PHE A 726 4.07 -2.78 -27.98
CA PHE A 726 3.23 -2.58 -26.79
C PHE A 726 2.43 -3.82 -26.41
N ILE A 727 1.10 -3.71 -26.31
CA ILE A 727 0.16 -4.82 -26.07
C ILE A 727 -0.47 -5.24 -27.40
N PHE A 728 -1.23 -4.36 -28.05
CA PHE A 728 -2.07 -4.76 -29.19
C PHE A 728 -1.27 -4.94 -30.48
N ASN A 729 -0.32 -4.06 -30.81
CA ASN A 729 0.45 -4.23 -32.05
C ASN A 729 1.28 -5.53 -32.03
N ARG A 730 1.74 -5.95 -30.84
CA ARG A 730 2.41 -7.25 -30.63
C ARG A 730 1.46 -8.43 -30.84
N LEU A 731 0.23 -8.36 -30.33
CA LEU A 731 -0.81 -9.38 -30.58
C LEU A 731 -1.14 -9.44 -32.09
N TRP A 732 -1.37 -8.30 -32.72
CA TRP A 732 -1.69 -8.21 -34.14
C TRP A 732 -0.56 -8.74 -35.03
N ALA A 733 0.70 -8.50 -34.66
CA ALA A 733 1.84 -9.05 -35.39
C ALA A 733 1.86 -10.59 -35.36
N ALA A 734 1.43 -11.22 -34.27
CA ALA A 734 1.32 -12.68 -34.19
C ALA A 734 0.20 -13.21 -35.12
N VAL A 735 -1.01 -12.64 -35.02
CA VAL A 735 -2.15 -13.02 -35.87
C VAL A 735 -1.81 -12.86 -37.35
N LYS A 736 -1.26 -11.70 -37.73
CA LYS A 736 -0.89 -11.40 -39.12
C LYS A 736 0.12 -12.40 -39.68
N ARG A 737 1.14 -12.81 -38.90
CA ARG A 737 2.13 -13.80 -39.38
C ARG A 737 1.49 -15.15 -39.63
N GLU A 738 0.64 -15.63 -38.72
CA GLU A 738 0.00 -16.93 -38.86
C GLU A 738 -0.98 -16.97 -40.04
N VAL A 739 -1.79 -15.91 -40.22
CA VAL A 739 -2.68 -15.79 -41.39
C VAL A 739 -1.89 -15.85 -42.70
N LEU A 740 -0.75 -15.15 -42.77
CA LEU A 740 0.11 -15.20 -43.96
C LEU A 740 0.70 -16.60 -44.18
N THR A 741 1.06 -17.33 -43.12
CA THR A 741 1.54 -18.71 -43.22
C THR A 741 0.43 -19.63 -43.77
N ILE A 742 -0.78 -19.59 -43.21
CA ILE A 742 -1.95 -20.38 -43.66
C ILE A 742 -2.21 -20.16 -45.16
N LEU A 743 -2.22 -18.90 -45.60
CA LEU A 743 -2.41 -18.55 -47.00
C LEU A 743 -1.26 -19.04 -47.89
N SER A 744 -0.01 -18.94 -47.42
CA SER A 744 1.16 -19.37 -48.19
C SER A 744 1.24 -20.89 -48.36
N GLU A 745 0.72 -21.65 -47.39
CA GLU A 745 0.64 -23.11 -47.42
C GLU A 745 -0.57 -23.62 -48.22
N GLY A 746 -1.48 -22.72 -48.62
CA GLY A 746 -2.71 -23.06 -49.34
C GLY A 746 -3.75 -23.77 -48.49
N VAL A 747 -3.72 -23.58 -47.16
CA VAL A 747 -4.63 -24.24 -46.21
C VAL A 747 -6.06 -23.68 -46.30
N SER A 748 -6.22 -22.39 -46.62
CA SER A 748 -7.51 -21.72 -46.80
C SER A 748 -7.34 -20.42 -47.61
N VAL A 749 -8.42 -19.68 -47.86
CA VAL A 749 -8.46 -18.39 -48.58
C VAL A 749 -8.85 -17.24 -47.63
N PRO A 750 -8.53 -15.97 -47.97
CA PRO A 750 -8.78 -14.84 -47.07
C PRO A 750 -10.23 -14.73 -46.59
N GLU A 751 -11.21 -14.96 -47.48
CA GLU A 751 -12.63 -14.84 -47.18
C GLU A 751 -13.12 -15.83 -46.11
N GLU A 752 -12.55 -17.04 -46.09
CA GLU A 752 -12.89 -18.07 -45.09
C GLU A 752 -12.28 -17.76 -43.73
N ILE A 753 -11.02 -17.29 -43.71
CA ILE A 753 -10.31 -16.89 -42.49
C ILE A 753 -11.04 -15.72 -41.82
N ASP A 754 -11.43 -14.71 -42.59
CA ASP A 754 -12.15 -13.53 -42.08
C ASP A 754 -13.54 -13.92 -41.57
N ALA A 755 -14.29 -14.76 -42.30
CA ALA A 755 -15.61 -15.23 -41.87
C ALA A 755 -15.54 -16.03 -40.56
N MET A 756 -14.53 -16.89 -40.40
CA MET A 756 -14.30 -17.61 -39.14
C MET A 756 -13.95 -16.67 -37.99
N TRP A 757 -13.09 -15.67 -38.24
CA TRP A 757 -12.70 -14.69 -37.23
C TRP A 757 -13.91 -13.84 -36.78
N GLU A 758 -14.75 -13.42 -37.72
CA GLU A 758 -15.97 -12.67 -37.43
C GLU A 758 -16.93 -13.49 -36.56
N GLU A 759 -17.20 -14.73 -36.92
CA GLU A 759 -18.14 -15.58 -36.17
C GLU A 759 -17.62 -15.89 -34.76
N MET A 760 -16.36 -16.30 -34.63
CA MET A 760 -15.79 -16.75 -33.35
C MET A 760 -15.50 -15.61 -32.38
N PHE A 761 -14.87 -14.53 -32.84
CA PHE A 761 -14.33 -13.49 -31.97
C PHE A 761 -15.16 -12.21 -31.96
N ILE A 762 -15.77 -11.83 -33.08
CA ILE A 762 -16.59 -10.61 -33.16
C ILE A 762 -18.02 -10.89 -32.68
N ARG A 763 -18.73 -11.83 -33.30
CA ARG A 763 -20.12 -12.18 -32.95
C ARG A 763 -20.20 -13.02 -31.68
N GLY A 764 -19.31 -14.02 -31.56
CA GLY A 764 -19.20 -14.87 -30.37
C GLY A 764 -18.68 -14.14 -29.12
N LYS A 765 -18.18 -12.90 -29.25
CA LYS A 765 -17.60 -12.08 -28.16
C LYS A 765 -16.55 -12.83 -27.33
N THR A 766 -15.79 -13.71 -27.98
CA THR A 766 -14.81 -14.57 -27.32
C THR A 766 -13.51 -13.80 -27.04
N LEU A 767 -13.14 -13.65 -25.77
CA LEU A 767 -11.91 -12.94 -25.36
C LEU A 767 -10.75 -13.95 -25.17
N PRO A 768 -9.53 -13.66 -25.67
CA PRO A 768 -8.45 -14.66 -25.79
C PRO A 768 -8.02 -15.27 -24.45
N CYS A 769 -7.79 -14.47 -23.42
CA CYS A 769 -7.38 -15.00 -22.11
C CYS A 769 -8.51 -15.76 -21.41
N ARG A 770 -9.76 -15.30 -21.53
CA ARG A 770 -10.93 -16.02 -20.96
C ARG A 770 -11.21 -17.31 -21.71
N MET A 771 -10.97 -17.34 -23.02
CA MET A 771 -11.09 -18.56 -23.83
C MET A 771 -10.08 -19.61 -23.36
N MET A 772 -8.82 -19.23 -23.12
CA MET A 772 -7.81 -20.14 -22.57
C MET A 772 -8.22 -20.67 -21.18
N ASP A 773 -8.74 -19.81 -20.30
CA ASP A 773 -9.25 -20.25 -19.01
C ASP A 773 -10.45 -21.19 -19.13
N ASN A 774 -11.39 -20.91 -20.05
CA ASN A 774 -12.57 -21.73 -20.28
C ASN A 774 -12.21 -23.11 -20.86
N VAL A 775 -11.23 -23.18 -21.76
CA VAL A 775 -10.68 -24.45 -22.29
C VAL A 775 -9.93 -25.23 -21.21
N GLY A 776 -9.28 -24.51 -20.30
CA GLY A 776 -8.45 -25.04 -19.24
C GLY A 776 -6.97 -25.05 -19.62
N LEU A 777 -6.14 -24.46 -18.76
CA LEU A 777 -4.74 -24.18 -19.07
C LEU A 777 -3.88 -25.43 -19.24
N ASP A 778 -4.26 -26.55 -18.60
CA ASP A 778 -3.66 -27.87 -18.80
C ASP A 778 -3.88 -28.38 -20.24
N THR A 779 -5.07 -28.19 -20.78
CA THR A 779 -5.40 -28.56 -22.16
C THR A 779 -4.73 -27.63 -23.15
N VAL A 780 -4.70 -26.33 -22.86
CA VAL A 780 -3.94 -25.37 -23.67
C VAL A 780 -2.46 -25.78 -23.73
N ALA A 781 -1.84 -26.08 -22.59
CA ALA A 781 -0.45 -26.54 -22.53
C ALA A 781 -0.21 -27.83 -23.32
N PHE A 782 -1.12 -28.81 -23.21
CA PHE A 782 -1.02 -30.06 -23.95
C PHE A 782 -1.10 -29.86 -25.47
N ILE A 783 -2.02 -29.01 -25.94
CA ILE A 783 -2.17 -28.67 -27.37
C ILE A 783 -0.93 -27.95 -27.88
N GLU A 784 -0.47 -26.93 -27.16
CA GLU A 784 0.72 -26.17 -27.53
C GLU A 784 1.99 -27.04 -27.53
N GLN A 785 2.10 -28.01 -26.61
CA GLN A 785 3.22 -28.96 -26.60
C GLN A 785 3.27 -29.81 -27.89
N HIS A 786 2.10 -30.16 -28.44
CA HIS A 786 2.01 -30.85 -29.73
C HIS A 786 2.48 -29.94 -30.87
N TYR A 787 1.99 -28.70 -30.93
CA TYR A 787 2.42 -27.74 -31.95
C TYR A 787 3.91 -27.39 -31.88
N ILE A 788 4.48 -27.32 -30.67
CA ILE A 788 5.92 -27.16 -30.46
C ILE A 788 6.70 -28.31 -31.10
N HIS A 789 6.26 -29.55 -30.91
CA HIS A 789 6.93 -30.72 -31.50
C HIS A 789 6.79 -30.77 -33.03
N GLU A 790 5.58 -30.51 -33.53
CA GLU A 790 5.27 -30.59 -34.97
C GLU A 790 5.91 -29.45 -35.77
N ARG A 791 5.87 -28.23 -35.25
CA ARG A 791 6.32 -27.01 -35.96
C ARG A 791 7.71 -26.52 -35.55
N GLY A 792 8.36 -27.19 -34.58
CA GLY A 792 9.70 -26.83 -34.10
C GLY A 792 9.76 -25.48 -33.38
N LEU A 793 8.71 -25.12 -32.62
CA LEU A 793 8.63 -23.86 -31.88
C LEU A 793 9.35 -23.93 -30.52
N SER A 794 9.60 -22.78 -29.88
CA SER A 794 10.16 -22.75 -28.52
C SER A 794 9.05 -22.86 -27.47
N SER A 795 9.28 -23.67 -26.41
CA SER A 795 8.38 -23.82 -25.26
C SER A 795 8.56 -22.75 -24.18
N GLU A 796 9.70 -22.07 -24.16
CA GLU A 796 10.18 -21.28 -23.01
C GLU A 796 9.20 -20.17 -22.58
N GLN A 797 8.62 -19.46 -23.55
CA GLN A 797 7.74 -18.31 -23.32
C GLN A 797 6.24 -18.67 -23.41
N THR A 798 5.91 -19.93 -23.67
CA THR A 798 4.54 -20.41 -23.87
C THR A 798 4.22 -21.50 -22.85
N VAL A 799 4.50 -22.76 -23.16
CA VAL A 799 4.16 -23.93 -22.32
C VAL A 799 4.95 -23.94 -21.02
N ASP A 800 6.25 -23.62 -21.05
CA ASP A 800 7.08 -23.62 -19.84
C ASP A 800 6.63 -22.48 -18.90
N TYR A 801 6.38 -21.29 -19.45
CA TYR A 801 5.80 -20.18 -18.71
C TYR A 801 4.45 -20.57 -18.09
N LEU A 802 3.54 -21.17 -18.85
CA LEU A 802 2.22 -21.58 -18.38
C LEU A 802 2.33 -22.65 -17.28
N THR A 803 3.25 -23.60 -17.46
CA THR A 803 3.50 -24.70 -16.53
C THR A 803 4.01 -24.18 -15.19
N THR A 804 5.12 -23.44 -15.20
CA THR A 804 5.76 -22.93 -13.98
C THR A 804 4.91 -21.90 -13.24
N ASN A 805 4.15 -21.07 -13.97
CA ASN A 805 3.41 -19.96 -13.35
C ASN A 805 1.99 -20.31 -12.95
N TYR A 806 1.37 -21.31 -13.60
CA TYR A 806 -0.04 -21.67 -13.38
C TYR A 806 -0.22 -23.16 -13.08
N LEU A 807 0.21 -24.07 -13.96
CA LEU A 807 -0.11 -25.51 -13.82
C LEU A 807 0.49 -26.15 -12.57
N GLU A 808 1.77 -25.92 -12.29
CA GLU A 808 2.45 -26.45 -11.09
C GLU A 808 1.85 -25.90 -9.79
N LYS A 809 1.17 -24.74 -9.87
CA LYS A 809 0.44 -24.11 -8.76
C LYS A 809 -1.02 -24.54 -8.70
N GLY A 810 -1.42 -25.51 -9.52
CA GLY A 810 -2.78 -26.03 -9.60
C GLY A 810 -3.79 -25.08 -10.22
N LYS A 811 -3.36 -24.04 -10.95
CA LYS A 811 -4.24 -23.07 -11.64
C LYS A 811 -4.52 -23.52 -13.07
N LEU A 812 -5.71 -24.07 -13.30
CA LEU A 812 -6.10 -24.73 -14.54
C LEU A 812 -7.19 -23.97 -15.32
N GLY A 813 -7.46 -22.71 -14.98
CA GLY A 813 -8.57 -21.97 -15.57
C GLY A 813 -9.90 -22.32 -14.91
N ALA A 814 -10.98 -22.38 -15.69
CA ALA A 814 -12.32 -22.72 -15.24
C ALA A 814 -12.45 -24.16 -14.71
N LYS A 815 -11.43 -25.01 -14.93
CA LYS A 815 -11.40 -26.41 -14.47
C LYS A 815 -11.06 -26.58 -12.99
N CYS A 816 -10.62 -25.54 -12.29
CA CYS A 816 -10.31 -25.65 -10.87
C CYS A 816 -10.66 -24.39 -10.08
N ALA A 817 -10.87 -24.58 -8.77
CA ALA A 817 -11.25 -23.51 -7.86
C ALA A 817 -10.17 -22.43 -7.67
N LEU A 818 -8.92 -22.68 -8.11
CA LEU A 818 -7.83 -21.71 -8.07
C LEU A 818 -7.83 -20.75 -9.27
N GLY A 819 -8.73 -20.95 -10.24
CA GLY A 819 -8.79 -20.19 -11.50
C GLY A 819 -7.63 -20.52 -12.45
N GLY A 820 -7.36 -19.62 -13.39
CA GLY A 820 -6.25 -19.72 -14.34
C GLY A 820 -5.50 -18.42 -14.49
N LEU A 821 -5.47 -17.89 -15.72
CA LEU A 821 -4.93 -16.56 -16.03
C LEU A 821 -5.71 -15.48 -15.27
N TYR A 822 -7.02 -15.67 -15.12
CA TYR A 822 -7.86 -14.90 -14.21
C TYR A 822 -8.17 -15.70 -12.94
N PRO A 823 -8.29 -15.03 -11.78
CA PRO A 823 -9.10 -15.55 -10.70
C PRO A 823 -10.52 -15.79 -11.22
N LEU A 824 -11.22 -16.80 -10.72
CA LEU A 824 -12.64 -16.98 -11.05
C LEU A 824 -13.42 -15.72 -10.60
N SER A 825 -13.80 -14.88 -11.56
CA SER A 825 -14.66 -13.71 -11.34
C SER A 825 -15.79 -13.67 -12.37
N SER A 826 -16.98 -13.48 -11.82
CA SER A 826 -18.27 -13.13 -12.40
C SER A 826 -18.22 -11.84 -13.24
N ALA A 827 -18.60 -11.89 -14.53
CA ALA A 827 -18.97 -10.74 -15.42
C ALA A 827 -19.40 -11.29 -16.82
N ALA A 828 -20.27 -10.75 -17.70
CA ALA A 828 -20.99 -9.47 -17.83
C ALA A 828 -21.96 -9.52 -19.08
N GLY A 829 -22.86 -8.54 -19.28
CA GLY A 829 -23.11 -7.99 -20.63
C GLY A 829 -24.48 -7.37 -21.04
N ASN A 830 -24.60 -6.03 -20.91
CA ASN A 830 -25.26 -4.94 -21.69
C ASN A 830 -26.22 -5.18 -22.89
N SER A 831 -27.32 -4.37 -23.02
CA SER A 831 -27.45 -3.18 -23.93
C SER A 831 -28.88 -2.62 -24.21
N SER A 832 -29.02 -1.29 -24.06
CA SER A 832 -29.91 -0.23 -24.64
C SER A 832 -31.33 -0.48 -25.25
N SER A 833 -32.37 0.25 -24.76
CA SER A 833 -33.12 1.35 -25.45
C SER A 833 -34.63 1.48 -25.07
N ASP A 834 -35.11 2.75 -25.11
CA ASP A 834 -36.49 3.29 -25.15
C ASP A 834 -37.23 3.79 -23.89
N ARG A 835 -37.55 5.10 -23.91
CA ARG A 835 -38.19 5.94 -22.89
C ARG A 835 -39.71 5.74 -22.85
N THR A 836 -40.24 5.03 -21.85
CA THR A 836 -41.65 5.17 -21.39
C THR A 836 -41.88 4.85 -19.88
N THR A 837 -40.84 4.76 -19.05
CA THR A 837 -40.91 4.17 -17.69
C THR A 837 -40.80 5.14 -16.50
N HIS A 838 -40.67 6.45 -16.71
CA HIS A 838 -40.21 7.43 -15.72
C HIS A 838 -41.04 7.66 -14.42
N ASP A 839 -42.10 6.89 -14.14
CA ASP A 839 -42.87 7.02 -12.89
C ASP A 839 -42.64 5.90 -11.86
N ARG A 840 -41.81 4.88 -12.13
CA ARG A 840 -41.54 3.76 -11.20
C ARG A 840 -40.12 3.78 -10.67
N HIS A 841 -39.97 3.60 -9.36
CA HIS A 841 -38.67 3.59 -8.68
C HIS A 841 -38.43 2.28 -7.93
N LEU A 842 -37.15 1.91 -7.81
CA LEU A 842 -36.65 0.80 -7.01
C LEU A 842 -35.85 1.38 -5.86
N LEU A 843 -36.13 0.92 -4.64
CA LEU A 843 -35.27 1.18 -3.49
C LEU A 843 -34.36 -0.04 -3.28
N VAL A 844 -33.06 0.19 -3.24
CA VAL A 844 -32.04 -0.85 -3.16
C VAL A 844 -31.06 -0.56 -2.03
N LEU A 845 -30.71 -1.58 -1.25
CA LEU A 845 -29.74 -1.48 -0.17
C LEU A 845 -28.33 -1.86 -0.67
N ASP A 846 -27.37 -0.96 -0.51
CA ASP A 846 -25.94 -1.31 -0.57
C ASP A 846 -25.47 -1.65 0.84
N VAL A 847 -25.07 -2.90 1.07
CA VAL A 847 -24.59 -3.36 2.37
C VAL A 847 -23.22 -2.76 2.72
N GLY A 848 -22.51 -2.18 1.74
CA GLY A 848 -21.24 -1.49 1.94
C GLY A 848 -20.02 -2.41 2.01
N LEU A 849 -20.18 -3.73 1.81
CA LEU A 849 -19.09 -4.73 1.89
C LEU A 849 -18.04 -4.60 0.77
N ALA A 850 -18.41 -4.02 -0.37
CA ALA A 850 -17.50 -3.77 -1.50
C ALA A 850 -16.74 -2.44 -1.36
N SER A 851 -17.03 -1.64 -0.34
CA SER A 851 -16.28 -0.41 -0.05
C SER A 851 -14.87 -0.74 0.46
N SER A 852 -13.87 -0.01 -0.06
CA SER A 852 -12.49 -0.09 0.44
C SER A 852 -12.39 0.21 1.95
N THR A 853 -13.31 1.01 2.48
CA THR A 853 -13.43 1.32 3.91
C THR A 853 -13.93 0.12 4.73
N ALA A 854 -14.84 -0.71 4.21
CA ALA A 854 -15.35 -1.91 4.90
C ALA A 854 -14.31 -3.03 5.01
N ALA A 855 -13.33 -3.09 4.11
CA ALA A 855 -12.20 -4.02 4.18
C ALA A 855 -11.29 -3.78 5.41
N SER A 856 -11.42 -2.61 6.07
CA SER A 856 -10.64 -2.24 7.26
C SER A 856 -11.36 -2.51 8.60
N SER A 857 -12.70 -2.47 8.64
CA SER A 857 -13.51 -2.84 9.80
C SER A 857 -15.00 -3.01 9.45
N ILE A 858 -15.59 -4.13 9.88
CA ILE A 858 -17.03 -4.42 9.72
C ILE A 858 -17.93 -3.57 10.62
N SER A 859 -17.37 -2.84 11.59
CA SER A 859 -18.13 -1.97 12.51
C SER A 859 -18.29 -0.54 12.01
N THR A 860 -17.75 -0.20 10.84
CA THR A 860 -17.86 1.15 10.26
C THR A 860 -19.13 1.26 9.42
N PRO A 861 -20.03 2.22 9.70
CA PRO A 861 -21.28 2.35 8.96
C PRO A 861 -21.04 3.02 7.60
N VAL A 862 -20.92 2.21 6.54
CA VAL A 862 -20.69 2.68 5.16
C VAL A 862 -21.77 2.25 4.18
N GLY A 863 -22.75 1.46 4.63
CA GLY A 863 -23.88 1.03 3.81
C GLY A 863 -24.85 2.16 3.48
N GLN A 864 -25.68 1.96 2.46
CA GLN A 864 -26.52 3.00 1.89
C GLN A 864 -27.89 2.45 1.44
N ILE A 865 -28.88 3.34 1.38
CA ILE A 865 -30.17 3.12 0.71
C ILE A 865 -30.17 3.98 -0.54
N LEU A 866 -30.47 3.36 -1.67
CA LEU A 866 -30.46 3.96 -2.99
C LEU A 866 -31.87 3.98 -3.57
N SER A 867 -32.17 5.02 -4.34
CA SER A 867 -33.29 5.04 -5.27
C SER A 867 -32.75 4.91 -6.69
N LEU A 868 -33.35 4.02 -7.47
CA LEU A 868 -33.09 3.82 -8.89
C LEU A 868 -34.41 3.99 -9.65
N ALA A 869 -34.38 4.47 -10.89
CA ALA A 869 -35.51 4.28 -11.79
C ALA A 869 -35.67 2.77 -12.12
N ALA A 870 -36.88 2.32 -12.42
CA ALA A 870 -37.16 0.91 -12.71
C ALA A 870 -36.50 0.37 -14.00
N ASP A 871 -35.87 1.23 -14.79
CA ASP A 871 -35.02 0.87 -15.93
C ASP A 871 -33.51 0.86 -15.58
N GLY A 872 -33.16 1.08 -14.31
CA GLY A 872 -31.79 1.10 -13.81
C GLY A 872 -31.07 2.44 -13.93
N THR A 873 -31.76 3.50 -14.40
CA THR A 873 -31.19 4.86 -14.47
C THR A 873 -31.43 5.66 -13.19
N ASP A 874 -30.97 6.92 -13.13
CA ASP A 874 -31.25 7.89 -12.06
C ASP A 874 -30.95 7.41 -10.63
N SER A 875 -29.77 6.79 -10.45
CA SER A 875 -29.27 6.35 -9.14
C SER A 875 -29.01 7.52 -8.20
N LYS A 876 -29.66 7.50 -7.03
CA LYS A 876 -29.52 8.51 -5.97
C LYS A 876 -29.40 7.85 -4.61
N VAL A 877 -28.43 8.29 -3.80
CA VAL A 877 -28.36 7.92 -2.37
C VAL A 877 -29.42 8.69 -1.60
N LEU A 878 -30.32 7.97 -0.93
CA LEU A 878 -31.35 8.53 -0.05
C LEU A 878 -30.87 8.61 1.40
N VAL A 879 -30.27 7.54 1.89
CA VAL A 879 -29.78 7.44 3.27
C VAL A 879 -28.40 6.81 3.26
N ALA A 880 -27.42 7.50 3.83
CA ALA A 880 -26.03 7.05 3.90
C ALA A 880 -25.67 6.57 5.32
N ASN A 881 -24.45 6.07 5.48
CA ASN A 881 -23.85 5.69 6.78
C ASN A 881 -24.69 4.69 7.57
N GLN A 882 -25.14 3.63 6.91
CA GLN A 882 -25.88 2.53 7.52
C GLN A 882 -24.93 1.39 7.90
N LEU A 883 -25.19 0.73 9.03
CA LEU A 883 -24.37 -0.37 9.50
C LEU A 883 -24.89 -1.69 8.93
N LEU A 884 -24.35 -2.03 7.75
CA LEU A 884 -24.69 -3.23 6.99
C LEU A 884 -26.21 -3.44 6.81
N PRO A 885 -26.90 -2.55 6.06
CA PRO A 885 -28.32 -2.69 5.80
C PRO A 885 -28.63 -3.94 4.96
N ASP A 886 -29.73 -4.65 5.27
CA ASP A 886 -30.01 -5.96 4.65
C ASP A 886 -31.45 -6.14 4.13
N GLY A 887 -32.48 -5.90 4.94
CA GLY A 887 -33.89 -6.03 4.57
C GLY A 887 -34.59 -4.67 4.42
N ILE A 888 -35.54 -4.54 3.48
CA ILE A 888 -36.27 -3.30 3.21
C ILE A 888 -37.75 -3.57 2.90
N ALA A 889 -38.66 -2.70 3.37
CA ALA A 889 -40.05 -2.66 2.95
C ALA A 889 -40.60 -1.22 2.96
N VAL A 890 -41.74 -1.00 2.30
CA VAL A 890 -42.40 0.31 2.21
C VAL A 890 -43.86 0.22 2.65
N ASP A 891 -44.28 1.13 3.54
CA ASP A 891 -45.70 1.40 3.80
C ASP A 891 -46.19 2.45 2.79
N THR A 892 -46.95 1.99 1.79
CA THR A 892 -47.54 2.84 0.75
C THR A 892 -48.66 3.75 1.29
N THR A 893 -49.18 3.50 2.48
CA THR A 893 -50.22 4.34 3.09
C THR A 893 -49.60 5.59 3.72
N THR A 894 -48.43 5.46 4.33
CA THR A 894 -47.73 6.56 5.00
C THR A 894 -46.52 7.08 4.21
N ASN A 895 -46.19 6.47 3.07
CA ASN A 895 -45.00 6.77 2.28
C ASN A 895 -43.73 6.72 3.14
N ARG A 896 -43.54 5.61 3.87
CA ARG A 896 -42.37 5.39 4.71
C ARG A 896 -41.61 4.14 4.32
N ILE A 897 -40.29 4.25 4.32
CA ILE A 897 -39.33 3.16 4.14
C ILE A 897 -39.06 2.58 5.53
N PHE A 898 -38.89 1.26 5.61
CA PHE A 898 -38.41 0.53 6.78
C PHE A 898 -37.25 -0.36 6.36
N TRP A 899 -36.17 -0.39 7.13
CA TRP A 899 -35.05 -1.28 6.85
C TRP A 899 -34.37 -1.82 8.11
N THR A 900 -33.68 -2.95 7.96
CA THR A 900 -32.87 -3.57 9.01
C THR A 900 -31.41 -3.21 8.84
N ASN A 901 -30.72 -2.94 9.95
CA ASN A 901 -29.26 -2.84 10.01
C ASN A 901 -28.73 -4.01 10.84
N MET A 902 -27.86 -4.81 10.24
CA MET A 902 -27.35 -6.04 10.85
C MET A 902 -26.55 -5.82 12.13
N GLY A 903 -25.98 -4.63 12.33
CA GLY A 903 -24.97 -4.45 13.37
C GLY A 903 -23.69 -5.19 13.03
N VAL A 904 -22.93 -5.59 14.04
CA VAL A 904 -21.78 -6.49 13.86
C VAL A 904 -22.29 -7.92 13.98
N PRO A 905 -22.25 -8.76 12.93
CA PRO A 905 -22.87 -10.08 12.98
C PRO A 905 -22.45 -10.93 14.19
N GLY A 906 -23.44 -11.42 14.93
CA GLY A 906 -23.24 -12.20 16.16
C GLY A 906 -23.12 -11.36 17.44
N ARG A 907 -22.95 -10.04 17.32
CA ARG A 907 -23.10 -9.11 18.44
C ARG A 907 -24.55 -8.68 18.54
N GLN A 908 -25.02 -8.51 19.77
CA GLN A 908 -26.37 -8.03 20.04
C GLN A 908 -26.43 -6.50 19.90
N ASP A 909 -26.32 -6.00 18.67
CA ASP A 909 -26.38 -4.58 18.32
C ASP A 909 -27.17 -4.26 17.03
N GLY A 910 -27.94 -5.24 16.52
CA GLY A 910 -28.84 -5.04 15.39
C GLY A 910 -30.02 -4.11 15.69
N ALA A 911 -30.51 -3.43 14.65
CA ALA A 911 -31.52 -2.39 14.74
C ALA A 911 -32.49 -2.36 13.54
N VAL A 912 -33.61 -1.67 13.69
CA VAL A 912 -34.59 -1.40 12.63
C VAL A 912 -34.88 0.09 12.58
N TYR A 913 -34.87 0.68 11.39
CA TYR A 913 -35.07 2.11 11.16
C TYR A 913 -36.21 2.36 10.17
N SER A 914 -36.70 3.59 10.16
CA SER A 914 -37.67 4.09 9.19
C SER A 914 -37.32 5.49 8.72
N SER A 915 -37.70 5.86 7.49
CA SER A 915 -37.60 7.22 6.95
C SER A 915 -38.80 7.54 6.07
N ALA A 916 -38.97 8.81 5.69
CA ALA A 916 -39.78 9.19 4.54
C ALA A 916 -39.17 8.64 3.23
N LEU A 917 -39.95 8.59 2.15
CA LEU A 917 -39.51 8.07 0.84
C LEU A 917 -38.32 8.84 0.22
N ASP A 918 -38.10 10.09 0.61
CA ASP A 918 -36.97 10.90 0.14
C ASP A 918 -35.70 10.72 0.98
N GLY A 919 -35.74 9.89 2.01
CA GLY A 919 -34.64 9.64 2.96
C GLY A 919 -34.64 10.57 4.19
N SER A 920 -35.58 11.51 4.31
CA SER A 920 -35.71 12.40 5.46
C SER A 920 -36.47 11.75 6.64
N ASP A 921 -36.51 12.44 7.78
CA ASP A 921 -37.26 12.01 8.99
C ASP A 921 -36.91 10.56 9.43
N ILE A 922 -35.62 10.29 9.61
CA ILE A 922 -35.15 8.99 10.06
C ILE A 922 -35.54 8.77 11.53
N GLN A 923 -36.18 7.64 11.81
CA GLN A 923 -36.66 7.23 13.13
C GLN A 923 -36.14 5.83 13.47
N THR A 924 -35.73 5.65 14.72
CA THR A 924 -35.41 4.31 15.25
C THR A 924 -36.71 3.59 15.60
N VAL A 925 -36.94 2.45 14.95
CA VAL A 925 -38.09 1.57 15.23
C VAL A 925 -37.70 0.57 16.32
N LEU A 926 -36.53 -0.05 16.20
CA LEU A 926 -35.95 -0.89 17.24
C LEU A 926 -34.50 -0.46 17.49
N GLU A 927 -34.21 -0.15 18.75
CA GLU A 927 -32.89 0.31 19.18
C GLU A 927 -31.81 -0.78 19.02
N PRO A 928 -30.56 -0.40 18.70
CA PRO A 928 -29.42 -1.32 18.67
C PRO A 928 -29.34 -2.21 19.92
N GLY A 929 -29.41 -3.52 19.71
CA GLY A 929 -29.30 -4.53 20.75
C GLY A 929 -30.63 -5.09 21.29
N ALA A 930 -31.76 -4.59 20.81
CA ALA A 930 -33.04 -5.27 20.98
C ALA A 930 -33.04 -6.67 20.31
N ILE A 931 -32.25 -6.83 19.25
CA ILE A 931 -32.09 -8.02 18.41
C ILE A 931 -30.61 -8.19 18.02
N ASN A 932 -30.23 -9.36 17.48
CA ASN A 932 -28.83 -9.68 17.17
C ASN A 932 -28.43 -9.22 15.77
N THR A 933 -28.70 -10.02 14.74
CA THR A 933 -28.36 -9.70 13.34
C THR A 933 -29.64 -9.73 12.48
N PRO A 934 -30.45 -8.66 12.48
CA PRO A 934 -31.67 -8.63 11.70
C PRO A 934 -31.38 -8.70 10.20
N LYS A 935 -32.21 -9.46 9.49
CA LYS A 935 -32.07 -9.78 8.06
C LYS A 935 -33.27 -9.26 7.27
N GLN A 936 -33.74 -9.98 6.27
CA GLN A 936 -34.87 -9.59 5.42
C GLN A 936 -36.07 -9.18 6.28
N LEU A 937 -36.81 -8.18 5.78
CA LEU A 937 -37.93 -7.54 6.45
C LEU A 937 -39.09 -7.41 5.48
N THR A 938 -40.30 -7.66 5.96
CA THR A 938 -41.54 -7.48 5.20
C THR A 938 -42.61 -6.81 6.06
N LEU A 939 -43.62 -6.21 5.42
CA LEU A 939 -44.68 -5.45 6.07
C LEU A 939 -46.04 -6.06 5.73
N ASP A 940 -46.79 -6.47 6.76
CA ASP A 940 -48.23 -6.68 6.62
C ASP A 940 -48.92 -5.32 6.65
N GLN A 941 -49.29 -4.82 5.46
CA GLN A 941 -49.94 -3.51 5.33
C GLN A 941 -51.31 -3.46 6.01
N THR A 942 -52.04 -4.58 6.07
CA THR A 942 -53.39 -4.62 6.65
C THR A 942 -53.31 -4.57 8.17
N ALA A 943 -52.43 -5.38 8.77
CA ALA A 943 -52.24 -5.39 10.21
C ALA A 943 -51.32 -4.26 10.72
N ARG A 944 -50.62 -3.56 9.83
CA ARG A 944 -49.56 -2.58 10.12
C ARG A 944 -48.49 -3.17 11.05
N LYS A 945 -47.96 -4.33 10.67
CA LYS A 945 -46.93 -5.04 11.43
C LYS A 945 -45.72 -5.41 10.59
N LEU A 946 -44.54 -5.18 11.15
CA LEU A 946 -43.26 -5.56 10.57
C LEU A 946 -42.91 -6.98 10.99
N TYR A 947 -42.41 -7.77 10.04
CA TYR A 947 -41.87 -9.10 10.26
C TYR A 947 -40.43 -9.14 9.74
N PHE A 948 -39.51 -9.69 10.51
CA PHE A 948 -38.11 -9.82 10.11
C PHE A 948 -37.44 -11.00 10.80
N SER A 949 -36.43 -11.55 10.14
CA SER A 949 -35.62 -12.63 10.72
C SER A 949 -34.39 -12.07 11.44
N ASP A 950 -33.85 -12.86 12.36
CA ASP A 950 -32.57 -12.62 13.03
C ASP A 950 -31.66 -13.84 12.82
N ARG A 951 -30.55 -13.64 12.11
CA ARG A 951 -29.68 -14.72 11.64
C ARG A 951 -28.99 -15.39 12.81
N GLU A 952 -28.07 -14.69 13.49
CA GLU A 952 -27.33 -15.22 14.63
C GLU A 952 -28.20 -15.34 15.90
N GLY A 953 -29.30 -14.58 15.99
CA GLY A 953 -30.33 -14.80 17.02
C GLY A 953 -31.18 -16.04 16.79
N CYS A 954 -31.12 -16.63 15.58
CA CYS A 954 -31.86 -17.82 15.15
C CYS A 954 -33.38 -17.71 15.41
N ALA A 955 -33.97 -16.56 15.08
CA ALA A 955 -35.36 -16.24 15.42
C ALA A 955 -36.09 -15.49 14.29
N VAL A 956 -37.42 -15.49 14.36
CA VAL A 956 -38.30 -14.63 13.56
C VAL A 956 -39.10 -13.77 14.50
N TYR A 957 -39.15 -12.47 14.25
CA TYR A 957 -39.82 -11.48 15.08
C TYR A 957 -40.96 -10.79 14.35
N ARG A 958 -41.89 -10.26 15.14
CA ARG A 958 -42.94 -9.34 14.70
C ARG A 958 -43.07 -8.19 15.67
N CYS A 959 -43.25 -6.98 15.17
CA CYS A 959 -43.62 -5.81 15.99
C CYS A 959 -44.61 -4.92 15.24
N ASN A 960 -45.19 -3.95 15.95
CA ASN A 960 -45.91 -2.85 15.32
C ASN A 960 -44.89 -1.96 14.55
N ILE A 961 -45.37 -1.18 13.59
CA ILE A 961 -44.52 -0.27 12.79
C ILE A 961 -43.75 0.79 13.61
N ASP A 962 -44.18 1.06 14.85
CA ASP A 962 -43.49 1.95 15.79
C ASP A 962 -42.51 1.21 16.72
N GLY A 963 -42.30 -0.10 16.48
CA GLY A 963 -41.42 -0.97 17.27
C GLY A 963 -42.08 -1.57 18.52
N SER A 964 -43.25 -1.08 18.92
CA SER A 964 -43.94 -1.59 20.09
C SER A 964 -44.46 -3.02 19.87
N GLY A 965 -44.64 -3.76 20.97
CA GLY A 965 -45.18 -5.12 20.91
C GLY A 965 -44.28 -6.12 20.19
N LEU A 966 -42.95 -5.97 20.31
CA LEU A 966 -41.98 -6.94 19.78
C LEU A 966 -42.23 -8.34 20.36
N GLU A 967 -42.47 -9.28 19.47
CA GLU A 967 -42.85 -10.66 19.74
C GLU A 967 -41.94 -11.62 18.98
N THR A 968 -41.43 -12.64 19.67
CA THR A 968 -40.69 -13.74 19.03
C THR A 968 -41.68 -14.80 18.53
N LEU A 969 -41.81 -14.93 17.21
CA LEU A 969 -42.69 -15.90 16.57
C LEU A 969 -42.05 -17.29 16.48
N VAL A 970 -40.74 -17.32 16.19
CA VAL A 970 -39.94 -18.55 16.07
C VAL A 970 -38.64 -18.34 16.83
N SER A 971 -38.20 -19.34 17.60
CA SER A 971 -36.87 -19.37 18.22
C SER A 971 -36.23 -20.74 18.05
N ARG A 972 -34.99 -20.76 17.55
CA ARG A 972 -34.19 -21.97 17.35
C ARG A 972 -32.97 -22.03 18.25
N GLN A 973 -32.85 -21.14 19.23
CA GLN A 973 -31.73 -21.15 20.16
C GLN A 973 -31.78 -22.43 21.02
N ARG A 974 -30.69 -23.21 21.01
CA ARG A 974 -30.55 -24.43 21.83
C ARG A 974 -29.69 -24.14 23.05
N GLY A 975 -30.30 -24.12 24.23
CA GLY A 975 -29.62 -24.01 25.53
C GLY A 975 -30.03 -22.77 26.33
N SER A 976 -30.06 -22.91 27.66
CA SER A 976 -30.32 -21.80 28.59
C SER A 976 -29.12 -20.86 28.63
N GLN A 977 -29.32 -19.60 28.20
CA GLN A 977 -28.37 -18.48 28.26
C GLN A 977 -27.24 -18.47 27.21
N GLY A 978 -27.57 -18.13 25.96
CA GLY A 978 -26.77 -17.22 25.10
C GLY A 978 -25.31 -17.55 24.78
N LYS A 979 -24.78 -18.74 25.13
CA LYS A 979 -23.37 -19.13 24.94
C LYS A 979 -23.21 -20.53 24.31
N GLY A 980 -24.19 -20.95 23.51
CA GLY A 980 -24.09 -22.18 22.71
C GLY A 980 -23.66 -21.88 21.28
N VAL A 981 -22.81 -22.72 20.69
CA VAL A 981 -22.51 -22.70 19.25
C VAL A 981 -23.83 -22.88 18.49
N THR A 982 -24.32 -21.82 17.84
CA THR A 982 -25.53 -21.88 17.01
C THR A 982 -25.25 -22.72 15.76
N ASP A 983 -26.03 -23.78 15.55
CA ASP A 983 -25.99 -24.53 14.31
C ASP A 983 -26.42 -23.61 13.16
N VAL A 984 -25.57 -23.43 12.16
CA VAL A 984 -25.83 -22.57 10.99
C VAL A 984 -27.09 -22.97 10.21
N ARG A 985 -27.62 -24.19 10.44
CA ARG A 985 -28.90 -24.65 9.91
C ARG A 985 -30.10 -23.97 10.58
N ASP A 986 -29.92 -23.40 11.76
CA ASP A 986 -30.97 -22.75 12.55
C ASP A 986 -31.05 -21.22 12.29
N TRP A 987 -30.10 -20.67 11.52
CA TRP A 987 -30.07 -19.27 11.10
C TRP A 987 -31.25 -18.89 10.19
N CYS A 988 -32.11 -17.99 10.67
CA CYS A 988 -33.28 -17.50 9.95
C CYS A 988 -32.91 -16.25 9.12
N VAL A 989 -33.36 -16.16 7.86
CA VAL A 989 -32.90 -15.14 6.91
C VAL A 989 -34.08 -14.46 6.20
N GLY A 990 -34.58 -15.02 5.10
CA GLY A 990 -35.73 -14.52 4.34
C GLY A 990 -37.02 -14.61 5.12
N ILE A 991 -37.95 -13.69 4.85
CA ILE A 991 -39.28 -13.65 5.47
C ILE A 991 -40.31 -13.18 4.44
N ALA A 992 -41.45 -13.86 4.38
CA ALA A 992 -42.62 -13.41 3.61
C ALA A 992 -43.90 -13.70 4.40
N VAL A 993 -44.91 -12.87 4.25
CA VAL A 993 -46.18 -12.98 4.98
C VAL A 993 -47.33 -13.00 3.98
N SER A 994 -48.26 -13.94 4.16
CA SER A 994 -49.52 -13.98 3.44
C SER A 994 -50.71 -13.99 4.39
N THR A 995 -51.48 -12.91 4.34
CA THR A 995 -52.75 -12.81 5.06
C THR A 995 -53.82 -13.69 4.41
N ARG A 996 -53.79 -13.85 3.08
CA ARG A 996 -54.74 -14.72 2.34
C ARG A 996 -54.64 -16.17 2.78
N PHE A 997 -53.42 -16.68 2.96
CA PHE A 997 -53.20 -18.05 3.43
C PHE A 997 -53.16 -18.17 4.95
N ASN A 998 -53.21 -17.05 5.69
CA ASN A 998 -52.99 -16.96 7.14
C ASN A 998 -51.64 -17.55 7.57
N ARG A 999 -50.57 -17.30 6.80
CA ARG A 999 -49.24 -17.89 7.05
C ARG A 999 -48.10 -16.91 6.84
N PHE A 1000 -47.02 -17.12 7.57
CA PHE A 1000 -45.72 -16.55 7.27
C PHE A 1000 -44.72 -17.64 6.89
N TYR A 1001 -43.69 -17.27 6.15
CA TYR A 1001 -42.68 -18.16 5.57
C TYR A 1001 -41.31 -17.62 5.89
N TRP A 1002 -40.34 -18.48 6.20
CA TRP A 1002 -38.97 -18.05 6.40
C TRP A 1002 -37.96 -19.04 5.86
N THR A 1003 -36.79 -18.55 5.44
CA THR A 1003 -35.68 -19.39 4.99
C THR A 1003 -34.74 -19.71 6.15
N GLN A 1004 -34.10 -20.87 6.05
CA GLN A 1004 -32.94 -21.24 6.83
C GLN A 1004 -31.83 -21.73 5.91
N LYS A 1005 -30.73 -20.98 5.87
CA LYS A 1005 -29.74 -21.10 4.79
C LYS A 1005 -28.80 -22.31 4.90
N GLY A 1006 -28.50 -22.79 6.11
CA GLY A 1006 -27.50 -23.83 6.33
C GLY A 1006 -26.05 -23.35 6.10
N ALA A 1007 -25.11 -24.28 6.14
CA ALA A 1007 -23.70 -23.99 5.82
C ALA A 1007 -23.57 -23.73 4.31
N PRO A 1008 -22.67 -22.83 3.87
CA PRO A 1008 -22.43 -22.59 2.45
C PRO A 1008 -22.16 -23.92 1.73
N LYS A 1009 -22.74 -24.10 0.55
CA LYS A 1009 -22.55 -25.28 -0.32
C LYS A 1009 -22.98 -26.63 0.29
N SER A 1010 -23.75 -26.62 1.38
CA SER A 1010 -24.10 -27.86 2.09
C SER A 1010 -25.32 -28.58 1.51
N GLY A 1011 -26.15 -27.91 0.71
CA GLY A 1011 -27.43 -28.46 0.24
C GLY A 1011 -28.40 -28.72 1.38
N LYS A 1012 -28.23 -28.06 2.54
CA LYS A 1012 -29.05 -28.22 3.74
C LYS A 1012 -30.00 -27.06 3.99
N GLY A 1013 -30.17 -26.18 3.00
CA GLY A 1013 -31.11 -25.08 3.03
C GLY A 1013 -32.55 -25.55 3.08
N ARG A 1014 -33.40 -24.79 3.77
CA ARG A 1014 -34.81 -25.12 4.03
C ARG A 1014 -35.68 -23.86 3.98
N ILE A 1015 -36.96 -24.06 3.67
CA ILE A 1015 -38.00 -23.03 3.83
C ILE A 1015 -39.07 -23.61 4.74
N PHE A 1016 -39.48 -22.81 5.71
CA PHE A 1016 -40.51 -23.17 6.69
C PHE A 1016 -41.72 -22.26 6.56
N SER A 1017 -42.84 -22.69 7.14
CA SER A 1017 -44.06 -21.90 7.23
C SER A 1017 -44.86 -22.21 8.50
N ALA A 1018 -45.49 -21.18 9.07
CA ALA A 1018 -46.34 -21.27 10.26
C ALA A 1018 -47.55 -20.34 10.12
N ALA A 1019 -48.59 -20.55 10.92
CA ALA A 1019 -49.79 -19.71 10.90
C ALA A 1019 -49.52 -18.32 11.51
N ILE A 1020 -50.18 -17.27 11.00
CA ILE A 1020 -50.11 -15.91 11.59
C ILE A 1020 -50.91 -15.83 12.90
N HIS A 1021 -52.07 -16.49 12.91
CA HIS A 1021 -52.97 -16.64 14.04
C HIS A 1021 -53.59 -18.05 14.08
N ALA A 1022 -53.55 -18.71 15.23
CA ALA A 1022 -54.42 -19.85 15.52
C ALA A 1022 -55.87 -19.32 15.66
N PRO A 1023 -56.87 -19.87 14.94
CA PRO A 1023 -58.27 -19.51 15.17
C PRO A 1023 -58.66 -19.77 16.64
N PRO A 1024 -59.38 -18.84 17.31
CA PRO A 1024 -59.80 -19.04 18.69
C PRO A 1024 -60.60 -20.34 18.84
N GLY A 1025 -60.13 -21.26 19.69
CA GLY A 1025 -60.84 -22.51 20.01
C GLY A 1025 -60.49 -23.73 19.15
N ILE A 1026 -59.58 -23.59 18.17
CA ILE A 1026 -59.00 -24.74 17.46
C ILE A 1026 -57.64 -25.07 18.10
N VAL A 1027 -57.47 -26.29 18.60
CA VAL A 1027 -56.16 -26.80 18.99
C VAL A 1027 -55.39 -27.02 17.69
N GLU A 1028 -54.34 -26.23 17.45
CA GLU A 1028 -53.44 -26.46 16.30
C GLU A 1028 -52.90 -27.89 16.36
N GLU A 1029 -53.04 -28.63 15.26
CA GLU A 1029 -52.36 -29.92 15.13
C GLU A 1029 -50.84 -29.68 15.20
N ALA A 1030 -50.10 -30.55 15.88
CA ALA A 1030 -48.66 -30.39 16.08
C ALA A 1030 -47.88 -30.24 14.75
N GLU A 1031 -48.46 -30.68 13.63
CA GLU A 1031 -47.90 -30.61 12.29
C GLU A 1031 -48.03 -29.22 11.61
N ASP A 1032 -48.91 -28.33 12.08
CA ASP A 1032 -49.13 -27.00 11.47
C ASP A 1032 -48.40 -25.85 12.20
N LYS A 1033 -47.78 -26.12 13.36
CA LYS A 1033 -47.10 -25.10 14.18
C LYS A 1033 -45.84 -24.53 13.50
N GLU A 1034 -45.03 -25.39 12.89
CA GLU A 1034 -43.83 -25.01 12.13
C GLU A 1034 -43.53 -26.08 11.07
N LEU A 1035 -44.00 -25.87 9.85
CA LEU A 1035 -43.88 -26.84 8.76
C LEU A 1035 -42.65 -26.56 7.91
N CYS A 1036 -41.72 -27.52 7.80
CA CYS A 1036 -40.66 -27.47 6.79
C CYS A 1036 -41.27 -27.78 5.42
N ILE A 1037 -41.51 -26.75 4.60
CA ILE A 1037 -42.21 -26.89 3.32
C ILE A 1037 -41.27 -27.25 2.16
N LEU A 1038 -40.01 -26.85 2.24
CA LEU A 1038 -38.97 -27.21 1.27
C LEU A 1038 -37.67 -27.51 2.00
N SER A 1039 -36.91 -28.50 1.51
CA SER A 1039 -35.64 -28.92 2.09
C SER A 1039 -34.68 -29.39 1.00
N GLY A 1040 -33.38 -29.49 1.32
CA GLY A 1040 -32.37 -29.88 0.35
C GLY A 1040 -32.00 -28.73 -0.62
N LEU A 1041 -32.31 -27.49 -0.24
CA LEU A 1041 -32.00 -26.32 -1.04
C LEU A 1041 -30.52 -25.96 -0.87
N PRO A 1042 -29.85 -25.36 -1.88
CA PRO A 1042 -28.44 -25.00 -1.77
C PRO A 1042 -28.17 -23.97 -0.66
N GLU A 1043 -28.70 -22.74 -0.76
CA GLU A 1043 -28.60 -21.68 0.24
C GLU A 1043 -29.71 -20.60 0.02
N PRO A 1044 -30.97 -20.86 0.42
CA PRO A 1044 -32.09 -19.94 0.19
C PRO A 1044 -31.95 -18.68 1.07
N ILE A 1045 -32.12 -17.50 0.48
CA ILE A 1045 -31.92 -16.19 1.13
C ILE A 1045 -33.24 -15.46 1.29
N ASP A 1046 -33.71 -14.69 0.31
CA ASP A 1046 -34.87 -13.80 0.42
C ASP A 1046 -36.15 -14.45 -0.13
N LEU A 1047 -37.32 -13.99 0.31
CA LEU A 1047 -38.64 -14.53 -0.05
C LEU A 1047 -39.57 -13.44 -0.53
N GLU A 1048 -40.33 -13.74 -1.57
CA GLU A 1048 -41.42 -12.90 -2.06
C GLU A 1048 -42.64 -13.78 -2.38
N ILE A 1049 -43.84 -13.28 -2.10
CA ILE A 1049 -45.08 -14.04 -2.28
C ILE A 1049 -46.11 -13.31 -3.14
N ASP A 1050 -46.57 -14.01 -4.17
CA ASP A 1050 -47.72 -13.61 -4.96
C ASP A 1050 -48.96 -14.30 -4.41
N GLU A 1051 -49.67 -13.60 -3.51
CA GLU A 1051 -50.88 -14.15 -2.90
C GLU A 1051 -51.98 -14.39 -3.92
N GLU A 1052 -52.09 -13.60 -5.00
CA GLU A 1052 -53.17 -13.71 -5.99
C GLU A 1052 -53.05 -15.00 -6.79
N LYS A 1053 -51.83 -15.30 -7.23
CA LYS A 1053 -51.51 -16.49 -8.01
C LYS A 1053 -51.17 -17.72 -7.16
N GLY A 1054 -50.89 -17.53 -5.88
CA GLY A 1054 -50.41 -18.59 -5.00
C GLY A 1054 -49.03 -19.06 -5.44
N GLU A 1055 -48.07 -18.14 -5.61
CA GLU A 1055 -46.69 -18.48 -6.00
C GLU A 1055 -45.72 -17.92 -4.95
N LEU A 1056 -44.78 -18.76 -4.51
CA LEU A 1056 -43.69 -18.36 -3.62
C LEU A 1056 -42.38 -18.32 -4.41
N TYR A 1057 -41.68 -17.20 -4.31
CA TYR A 1057 -40.39 -16.95 -4.96
C TYR A 1057 -39.28 -16.84 -3.91
N TRP A 1058 -38.07 -17.27 -4.28
CA TRP A 1058 -36.89 -17.03 -3.45
C TRP A 1058 -35.62 -16.92 -4.27
N THR A 1059 -34.67 -16.16 -3.74
CA THR A 1059 -33.27 -16.18 -4.19
C THR A 1059 -32.51 -17.28 -3.48
N ASP A 1060 -31.59 -17.90 -4.21
CA ASP A 1060 -30.64 -18.87 -3.66
C ASP A 1060 -29.21 -18.46 -3.99
N ARG A 1061 -28.34 -18.45 -2.98
CA ARG A 1061 -26.95 -18.00 -3.05
C ARG A 1061 -25.93 -19.14 -3.16
N GLY A 1062 -26.38 -20.38 -3.27
CA GLY A 1062 -25.50 -21.53 -3.35
C GLY A 1062 -24.70 -21.60 -4.66
N GLU A 1063 -23.91 -22.67 -4.80
CA GLU A 1063 -23.09 -22.88 -5.98
C GLU A 1063 -23.89 -23.35 -7.21
N LEU A 1064 -23.36 -23.02 -8.39
CA LEU A 1064 -23.89 -23.53 -9.64
C LEU A 1064 -23.77 -25.08 -9.68
N PRO A 1065 -24.74 -25.80 -10.29
CA PRO A 1065 -25.83 -25.24 -11.08
C PRO A 1065 -27.03 -24.78 -10.24
N LEU A 1066 -27.24 -25.29 -9.03
CA LEU A 1066 -28.52 -25.12 -8.32
C LEU A 1066 -28.67 -23.79 -7.55
N GLY A 1067 -27.58 -23.14 -7.14
CA GLY A 1067 -27.66 -21.82 -6.51
C GLY A 1067 -27.33 -20.67 -7.46
N ASN A 1068 -27.22 -19.46 -6.91
CA ASN A 1068 -27.13 -18.20 -7.66
C ASN A 1068 -28.26 -18.05 -8.68
N ALA A 1069 -29.47 -18.30 -8.19
CA ALA A 1069 -30.67 -18.47 -8.98
C ALA A 1069 -31.93 -17.90 -8.31
N LEU A 1070 -32.92 -17.54 -9.12
CA LEU A 1070 -34.29 -17.26 -8.71
C LEU A 1070 -35.12 -18.53 -8.87
N TYR A 1071 -35.85 -18.88 -7.82
CA TYR A 1071 -36.74 -20.02 -7.80
C TYR A 1071 -38.21 -19.61 -7.65
N ARG A 1072 -39.09 -20.53 -8.05
CA ARG A 1072 -40.54 -20.45 -7.82
C ARG A 1072 -41.12 -21.80 -7.44
N VAL A 1073 -42.15 -21.79 -6.59
CA VAL A 1073 -43.07 -22.93 -6.40
C VAL A 1073 -44.51 -22.43 -6.31
N SER A 1074 -45.46 -23.20 -6.86
CA SER A 1074 -46.88 -22.93 -6.68
C SER A 1074 -47.36 -23.37 -5.31
N LEU A 1075 -48.38 -22.74 -4.75
CA LEU A 1075 -48.97 -23.01 -3.45
C LEU A 1075 -50.42 -23.49 -3.62
N ASP A 1076 -50.84 -24.41 -2.76
CA ASP A 1076 -52.23 -24.85 -2.66
C ASP A 1076 -53.10 -23.83 -1.89
N VAL A 1077 -54.38 -24.16 -1.73
CA VAL A 1077 -55.35 -23.33 -0.98
C VAL A 1077 -55.01 -23.14 0.50
N LYS A 1078 -54.08 -23.94 1.05
CA LYS A 1078 -53.55 -23.83 2.43
C LYS A 1078 -52.15 -23.19 2.47
N GLY A 1079 -51.69 -22.64 1.35
CA GLY A 1079 -50.37 -22.03 1.24
C GLY A 1079 -49.21 -23.04 1.34
N ARG A 1080 -49.42 -24.32 0.98
CA ARG A 1080 -48.39 -25.37 0.97
C ARG A 1080 -47.88 -25.60 -0.47
N PRO A 1081 -46.59 -25.92 -0.69
CA PRO A 1081 -46.04 -26.06 -2.03
C PRO A 1081 -46.65 -27.24 -2.81
N VAL A 1082 -46.93 -27.01 -4.09
CA VAL A 1082 -47.46 -27.98 -5.04
C VAL A 1082 -46.43 -28.17 -6.15
N GLY A 1083 -45.98 -29.42 -6.33
CA GLY A 1083 -45.00 -29.76 -7.35
C GLY A 1083 -43.55 -29.52 -6.90
N LYS A 1084 -42.62 -29.57 -7.85
CA LYS A 1084 -41.19 -29.34 -7.60
C LYS A 1084 -40.85 -27.86 -7.80
N PRO A 1085 -39.92 -27.30 -7.00
CA PRO A 1085 -39.31 -26.01 -7.26
C PRO A 1085 -38.79 -25.89 -8.71
N GLU A 1086 -39.11 -24.77 -9.36
CA GLU A 1086 -38.63 -24.41 -10.68
C GLU A 1086 -37.56 -23.31 -10.56
N ILE A 1087 -36.47 -23.43 -11.32
CA ILE A 1087 -35.46 -22.37 -11.44
C ILE A 1087 -35.85 -21.49 -12.62
N LEU A 1088 -36.20 -20.25 -12.31
CA LEU A 1088 -36.65 -19.26 -13.29
C LEU A 1088 -35.46 -18.53 -13.96
N ALA A 1089 -34.50 -18.09 -13.16
CA ALA A 1089 -33.34 -17.35 -13.65
C ALA A 1089 -32.05 -17.82 -12.96
N ARG A 1090 -30.92 -17.77 -13.66
CA ARG A 1090 -29.59 -18.18 -13.18
C ARG A 1090 -28.52 -17.15 -13.53
N GLY A 1091 -27.34 -17.30 -12.96
CA GLY A 1091 -26.19 -16.44 -13.25
C GLY A 1091 -26.33 -15.08 -12.57
N LEU A 1092 -26.77 -15.11 -11.31
CA LEU A 1092 -26.60 -14.03 -10.35
C LEU A 1092 -25.23 -14.21 -9.64
N HIS A 1093 -24.75 -13.21 -8.94
CA HIS A 1093 -23.42 -13.17 -8.33
C HIS A 1093 -23.54 -12.99 -6.81
N GLU A 1094 -23.86 -14.08 -6.11
CA GLU A 1094 -24.29 -14.12 -4.70
C GLU A 1094 -25.67 -13.46 -4.51
N ALA A 1095 -26.72 -14.08 -5.08
CA ALA A 1095 -28.10 -13.58 -5.05
C ALA A 1095 -28.63 -13.32 -3.63
N ILE A 1096 -29.20 -12.13 -3.40
CA ILE A 1096 -29.79 -11.74 -2.12
C ILE A 1096 -31.25 -11.33 -2.29
N GLY A 1097 -31.57 -10.14 -2.80
CA GLY A 1097 -32.93 -9.59 -2.74
C GLY A 1097 -33.83 -10.05 -3.88
N VAL A 1098 -35.14 -10.15 -3.60
CA VAL A 1098 -36.19 -10.33 -4.62
C VAL A 1098 -37.38 -9.44 -4.32
N SER A 1099 -37.92 -8.78 -5.35
CA SER A 1099 -39.18 -8.03 -5.25
C SER A 1099 -40.03 -8.21 -6.49
N LEU A 1100 -41.36 -8.37 -6.32
CA LEU A 1100 -42.31 -8.55 -7.41
C LEU A 1100 -43.18 -7.28 -7.60
N ASP A 1101 -43.08 -6.64 -8.77
CA ASP A 1101 -44.07 -5.64 -9.18
C ASP A 1101 -45.35 -6.34 -9.65
N ARG A 1102 -46.38 -6.30 -8.82
CA ARG A 1102 -47.67 -6.95 -9.10
C ARG A 1102 -48.37 -6.37 -10.34
N LYS A 1103 -48.13 -5.09 -10.68
CA LYS A 1103 -48.78 -4.41 -11.80
C LYS A 1103 -48.22 -4.86 -13.14
N SER A 1104 -46.88 -4.89 -13.29
CA SER A 1104 -46.27 -5.35 -14.54
C SER A 1104 -46.00 -6.85 -14.59
N GLY A 1105 -45.87 -7.50 -13.44
CA GLY A 1105 -45.37 -8.87 -13.34
C GLY A 1105 -43.84 -8.98 -13.55
N ASP A 1106 -43.11 -7.88 -13.38
CA ASP A 1106 -41.65 -7.91 -13.37
C ASP A 1106 -41.13 -8.31 -12.00
N ILE A 1107 -40.08 -9.12 -11.99
CA ILE A 1107 -39.35 -9.51 -10.79
C ILE A 1107 -38.00 -8.79 -10.82
N PHE A 1108 -37.70 -8.07 -9.76
CA PHE A 1108 -36.43 -7.39 -9.55
C PHE A 1108 -35.57 -8.18 -8.57
N LEU A 1109 -34.27 -8.26 -8.86
CA LEU A 1109 -33.32 -9.06 -8.09
C LEU A 1109 -32.05 -8.27 -7.82
N THR A 1110 -31.37 -8.58 -6.74
CA THR A 1110 -30.08 -7.98 -6.37
C THR A 1110 -29.07 -9.02 -5.94
N ASP A 1111 -27.79 -8.69 -6.04
CA ASP A 1111 -26.72 -9.56 -5.55
C ASP A 1111 -25.50 -8.80 -4.98
N LEU A 1112 -24.67 -9.51 -4.23
CA LEU A 1112 -23.47 -8.94 -3.61
C LEU A 1112 -22.36 -8.62 -4.61
N GLY A 1113 -22.50 -9.06 -5.87
CA GLY A 1113 -21.64 -8.67 -6.99
C GLY A 1113 -21.95 -7.28 -7.53
N GLY A 1114 -22.88 -6.54 -6.91
CA GLY A 1114 -23.22 -5.17 -7.28
C GLY A 1114 -24.20 -5.09 -8.45
N GLY A 1115 -24.95 -6.16 -8.72
CA GLY A 1115 -25.96 -6.22 -9.77
C GLY A 1115 -27.39 -5.98 -9.28
N VAL A 1116 -28.16 -5.23 -10.05
CA VAL A 1116 -29.63 -5.14 -9.99
C VAL A 1116 -30.18 -5.65 -11.31
N TYR A 1117 -31.10 -6.60 -11.26
CA TYR A 1117 -31.64 -7.31 -12.42
C TYR A 1117 -33.15 -7.17 -12.51
N ARG A 1118 -33.68 -7.27 -13.73
CA ARG A 1118 -35.10 -7.45 -14.00
C ARG A 1118 -35.32 -8.71 -14.81
N CYS A 1119 -36.35 -9.47 -14.52
CA CYS A 1119 -36.87 -10.51 -15.40
C CYS A 1119 -38.40 -10.53 -15.33
N ASN A 1120 -39.06 -11.16 -16.31
CA ASN A 1120 -40.51 -11.37 -16.22
C ASN A 1120 -40.84 -12.53 -15.26
N ARG A 1121 -42.12 -12.72 -14.93
CA ARG A 1121 -42.59 -13.83 -14.06
C ARG A 1121 -42.10 -15.23 -14.42
N ASP A 1122 -41.75 -15.51 -15.68
CA ASP A 1122 -41.23 -16.81 -16.12
C ASP A 1122 -39.70 -16.91 -16.04
N GLY A 1123 -39.02 -15.89 -15.50
CA GLY A 1123 -37.56 -15.79 -15.44
C GLY A 1123 -36.88 -15.49 -16.78
N LYS A 1124 -37.66 -15.27 -17.84
CA LYS A 1124 -37.18 -14.92 -19.18
C LYS A 1124 -36.93 -13.42 -19.27
N ARG A 1125 -36.20 -13.01 -20.32
CA ARG A 1125 -35.78 -11.61 -20.51
C ARG A 1125 -35.06 -11.05 -19.29
N LYS A 1126 -34.22 -11.88 -18.65
CA LYS A 1126 -33.34 -11.42 -17.58
C LYS A 1126 -32.36 -10.41 -18.14
N GLU A 1127 -32.39 -9.20 -17.61
CA GLU A 1127 -31.51 -8.11 -17.97
C GLU A 1127 -30.85 -7.51 -16.73
N VAL A 1128 -29.69 -6.90 -16.94
CA VAL A 1128 -28.98 -6.14 -15.90
C VAL A 1128 -29.45 -4.69 -16.03
N LEU A 1129 -30.16 -4.20 -15.00
CA LEU A 1129 -30.62 -2.82 -14.94
C LEU A 1129 -29.51 -1.89 -14.46
N TYR A 1130 -28.82 -2.29 -13.41
CA TYR A 1130 -27.75 -1.51 -12.79
C TYR A 1130 -26.62 -2.45 -12.38
N GLN A 1131 -25.37 -2.04 -12.59
CA GLN A 1131 -24.18 -2.81 -12.20
C GLN A 1131 -23.08 -1.85 -11.76
N GLU A 1132 -22.55 -2.05 -10.57
CA GLU A 1132 -21.44 -1.26 -10.04
C GLU A 1132 -20.50 -2.13 -9.22
N ASP A 1133 -19.29 -2.39 -9.73
CA ASP A 1133 -18.32 -3.30 -9.13
C ASP A 1133 -17.82 -2.88 -7.72
N GLY A 1134 -18.12 -1.63 -7.30
CA GLY A 1134 -17.79 -1.08 -5.98
C GLY A 1134 -18.90 -1.20 -4.93
N ARG A 1135 -20.03 -1.84 -5.25
CA ARG A 1135 -21.19 -1.99 -4.35
C ARG A 1135 -21.55 -3.46 -4.15
N ALA A 1136 -22.25 -3.75 -3.07
CA ALA A 1136 -22.79 -5.09 -2.79
C ALA A 1136 -24.25 -4.94 -2.40
N PHE A 1137 -25.19 -5.42 -3.23
CA PHE A 1137 -26.61 -5.15 -3.01
C PHE A 1137 -27.32 -6.25 -2.22
N THR A 1138 -28.19 -5.83 -1.31
CA THR A 1138 -29.04 -6.69 -0.47
C THR A 1138 -30.51 -6.44 -0.77
N GLY A 1139 -31.32 -5.93 0.16
CA GLY A 1139 -32.76 -5.76 -0.01
C GLY A 1139 -33.14 -4.87 -1.21
N ILE A 1140 -34.25 -5.21 -1.86
CA ILE A 1140 -34.85 -4.43 -2.95
C ILE A 1140 -36.36 -4.35 -2.77
N VAL A 1141 -36.97 -3.22 -3.12
CA VAL A 1141 -38.42 -3.06 -3.19
C VAL A 1141 -38.80 -2.10 -4.31
N CYS A 1142 -39.83 -2.44 -5.10
CA CYS A 1142 -40.40 -1.56 -6.11
C CYS A 1142 -41.50 -0.69 -5.49
N VAL A 1143 -41.46 0.62 -5.75
CA VAL A 1143 -42.39 1.64 -5.22
C VAL A 1143 -43.25 2.24 -6.33
#